data_AF-A0A2H9U2E7-F1
#
_entry.id   AF-A0A2H9U2E7-F1
#
_cell.length_a   1.000
_cell.length_b   1.000
_cell.length_c   1.000
_cell.angle_alpha   90.00
_cell.angle_beta   90.00
_cell.angle_gamma   90.00
#
_symmetry.space_group_name_H-M   'P 1'
#
loop_
_entity.id
_entity.type
_entity.pdbx_description
1 polymer ?
#
loop_
_entity_poly.entity_id
_entity_poly.type
_entity_poly.pdbx_seq_one_letter_code
_entity_poly.pdbx_strand_id
1 'polypeptide(L)'
;MDLVTQQHMVDQLIPLLRERDFDAIFHRMTKDQNSDNCLLIKLEIKRRCSPCRRLIDMRDGWGDTCMPHEFGGITHFMPPDAISLFQSQCYLYHDRYTLGVYEYLTSWRKQPQGRVDSQPLPAPNPFLPYDVNAIRFASYYGRRQERMHFSSQVVIRLADGEKLFARTSDLSLGGARIAVSRLPSYQTGVQVELFFTGLARDHAHPILNEGVCYQILGEESRDDKYWLRLMRVGHHPEFDAFLKNFITHNKIRYRVSVDYLISAALIKGYEQFYLPRMTGMPLFFSVGDTPTLEAALRTENNQHLLEYWRDEKNRDTLSQLFSADRMKQLCPAPGTTTETVIYSFTHSVRSHLYFFSATAQELAQSGLTELFFHVGARRPSWRVFKFSLEACTLNEADIGNPQGLESSPLQDILLQERLAQLGYVGLLQEISLESQRDDFEQTEGIAHNANELQRFGHRQTLHPFDIETLHYIQLRKESRYIHKTAVAIRYHDQSLLGWTRDISAHGLQVELENPFEGKQDDVVTIALPRLQALAKGTDLQHLSYRLVSLNLTRTVLHLHIEGDSDRHTGRQFFSLLIESNRSKLKAVQEQRRYRGLARALRNIYSHHLFCSPIYLNKLKGITKLTSIGKSARPRHLDNLLRTCAEQKGQDNLYPLFQEELFNELLLNPLLTIEREDRPHEDEVYVAHVQANGDQPLFTSRLASSFANVAEKREFIEQALQQGAFYSVRVGISRTGRPDTNFIANELDYVAKFAIHKAAKLEEDLWSVIGVGELTDTTAATLLRLGITDPII
;
A
#
# COMPACT_ATOMS: atom_id res chain seq x y z
N MET A 1 11.35 -9.56 67.63
CA MET A 1 11.61 -8.69 66.46
C MET A 1 11.27 -9.49 65.22
N ASP A 2 10.56 -8.86 64.28
CA ASP A 2 9.75 -9.53 63.26
C ASP A 2 10.62 -10.18 62.15
N LEU A 3 10.37 -11.45 61.81
CA LEU A 3 11.06 -12.18 60.73
C LEU A 3 10.98 -11.43 59.39
N VAL A 4 9.89 -10.67 59.20
CA VAL A 4 9.65 -9.83 58.03
C VAL A 4 10.70 -8.71 57.92
N THR A 5 11.14 -8.14 59.03
CA THR A 5 12.15 -7.07 59.04
C THR A 5 13.54 -7.59 58.66
N GLN A 6 13.88 -8.81 59.10
CA GLN A 6 15.14 -9.47 58.74
C GLN A 6 15.18 -9.83 57.24
N GLN A 7 14.06 -10.31 56.69
CA GLN A 7 13.96 -10.70 55.29
C GLN A 7 14.04 -9.50 54.34
N HIS A 8 13.37 -8.39 54.67
CA HIS A 8 13.46 -7.14 53.91
C HIS A 8 14.90 -6.61 53.83
N MET A 9 15.67 -6.74 54.91
CA MET A 9 17.06 -6.28 54.93
C MET A 9 18.00 -7.21 54.16
N VAL A 10 17.75 -8.53 54.15
CA VAL A 10 18.44 -9.47 53.25
C VAL A 10 18.18 -9.11 51.78
N ASP A 11 16.94 -8.80 51.42
CA ASP A 11 16.55 -8.44 50.05
C ASP A 11 17.20 -7.12 49.58
N GLN A 12 17.46 -6.17 50.49
CA GLN A 12 18.21 -4.94 50.19
C GLN A 12 19.72 -5.17 50.04
N LEU A 13 20.28 -6.17 50.73
CA LEU A 13 21.72 -6.47 50.70
C LEU A 13 22.12 -7.31 49.47
N ILE A 14 21.22 -8.15 48.94
CA ILE A 14 21.49 -9.01 47.79
C ILE A 14 21.97 -8.23 46.54
N PRO A 15 21.36 -7.10 46.12
CA PRO A 15 21.85 -6.32 44.99
C PRO A 15 23.26 -5.76 45.16
N LEU A 16 23.71 -5.59 46.41
CA LEU A 16 25.00 -4.99 46.76
C LEU A 16 26.12 -6.01 46.91
N LEU A 17 25.85 -7.32 46.75
CA LEU A 17 26.83 -8.39 46.90
C LEU A 17 28.06 -8.25 45.98
N ARG A 18 27.90 -7.57 44.84
CA ARG A 18 28.99 -7.35 43.87
C ARG A 18 29.91 -6.18 44.24
N GLU A 19 29.54 -5.34 45.20
CA GLU A 19 30.33 -4.19 45.60
C GLU A 19 31.61 -4.62 46.32
N ARG A 20 32.73 -3.97 45.98
CA ARG A 20 34.05 -4.32 46.54
C ARG A 20 34.14 -4.07 48.05
N ASP A 21 33.28 -3.20 48.57
CA ASP A 21 33.15 -2.80 49.97
C ASP A 21 31.89 -3.37 50.64
N PHE A 22 31.34 -4.49 50.13
CA PHE A 22 30.14 -5.12 50.68
C PHE A 22 30.20 -5.34 52.20
N ASP A 23 31.34 -5.73 52.77
CA ASP A 23 31.48 -5.90 54.23
C ASP A 23 31.26 -4.57 54.99
N ALA A 24 31.77 -3.45 54.46
CA ALA A 24 31.57 -2.13 55.04
C ALA A 24 30.10 -1.67 54.89
N ILE A 25 29.49 -1.94 53.73
CA ILE A 25 28.07 -1.67 53.46
C ILE A 25 27.18 -2.49 54.40
N PHE A 26 27.49 -3.78 54.59
CA PHE A 26 26.80 -4.69 55.50
C PHE A 26 26.84 -4.15 56.93
N HIS A 27 28.03 -3.76 57.42
CA HIS A 27 28.19 -3.21 58.76
C HIS A 27 27.45 -1.88 58.93
N ARG A 28 27.37 -1.05 57.89
CA ARG A 28 26.61 0.22 57.92
C ARG A 28 25.10 -0.03 57.95
N MET A 29 24.59 -0.95 57.14
CA MET A 29 23.15 -1.23 57.05
C MET A 29 22.62 -2.06 58.23
N THR A 30 23.50 -2.77 58.95
CA THR A 30 23.14 -3.56 60.13
C THR A 30 23.52 -2.90 61.47
N LYS A 31 23.93 -1.62 61.45
CA LYS A 31 24.43 -0.88 62.64
C LYS A 31 23.44 -0.85 63.80
N ASP A 32 22.13 -0.82 63.51
CA ASP A 32 21.06 -0.75 64.51
C ASP A 32 20.52 -2.14 64.92
N GLN A 33 21.16 -3.23 64.48
CA GLN A 33 20.79 -4.61 64.82
C GLN A 33 21.69 -5.18 65.93
N ASN A 34 21.13 -6.08 66.74
CA ASN A 34 21.93 -6.82 67.73
C ASN A 34 22.84 -7.88 67.06
N SER A 35 23.81 -8.40 67.80
CA SER A 35 24.79 -9.39 67.30
C SER A 35 24.15 -10.63 66.70
N ASP A 36 23.07 -11.11 67.32
CA ASP A 36 22.40 -12.35 66.93
C ASP A 36 21.61 -12.17 65.63
N ASN A 37 20.96 -11.02 65.43
CA ASN A 37 20.29 -10.69 64.17
C ASN A 37 21.31 -10.54 63.04
N CYS A 38 22.41 -9.81 63.27
CA CYS A 38 23.49 -9.67 62.28
C CYS A 38 24.00 -11.04 61.80
N LEU A 39 24.16 -12.00 62.73
CA LEU A 39 24.57 -13.36 62.41
C LEU A 39 23.51 -14.09 61.55
N LEU A 40 22.23 -13.99 61.91
CA LEU A 40 21.14 -14.61 61.15
C LEU A 40 21.05 -14.07 59.71
N ILE A 41 21.23 -12.77 59.52
CA ILE A 41 21.24 -12.12 58.19
C ILE A 41 22.45 -12.61 57.37
N LYS A 42 23.65 -12.70 57.97
CA LYS A 42 24.83 -13.27 57.30
C LYS A 42 24.61 -14.72 56.89
N LEU A 43 24.01 -15.53 57.77
CA LEU A 43 23.71 -16.93 57.50
C LEU A 43 22.68 -17.08 56.37
N GLU A 44 21.66 -16.23 56.34
CA GLU A 44 20.63 -16.25 55.28
C GLU A 44 21.19 -15.80 53.92
N ILE A 45 22.03 -14.75 53.88
CA ILE A 45 22.73 -14.35 52.65
C ILE A 45 23.62 -15.49 52.14
N LYS A 46 24.36 -16.14 53.05
CA LYS A 46 25.22 -17.28 52.70
C LYS A 46 24.40 -18.48 52.18
N ARG A 47 23.23 -18.73 52.78
CA ARG A 47 22.28 -19.75 52.31
C ARG A 47 21.81 -19.45 50.89
N ARG A 48 21.37 -18.22 50.62
CA ARG A 48 20.91 -17.80 49.28
C ARG A 48 22.02 -17.81 48.23
N CYS A 49 23.27 -17.55 48.61
CA CYS A 49 24.43 -17.66 47.72
C CYS A 49 24.89 -19.11 47.45
N SER A 50 24.32 -20.11 48.12
CA SER A 50 24.71 -21.50 47.95
C SER A 50 24.34 -22.00 46.53
N PRO A 51 25.21 -22.77 45.84
CA PRO A 51 24.92 -23.27 44.50
C PRO A 51 23.63 -24.08 44.43
N CYS A 52 22.82 -23.85 43.40
CA CYS A 52 21.60 -24.61 43.15
C CYS A 52 21.78 -25.56 41.96
N ARG A 53 21.16 -26.74 42.04
CA ARG A 53 21.09 -27.72 40.93
C ARG A 53 19.66 -28.09 40.55
N ARG A 54 18.67 -27.38 41.09
CA ARG A 54 17.26 -27.68 40.84
C ARG A 54 16.87 -27.21 39.45
N LEU A 55 16.21 -28.08 38.69
CA LEU A 55 15.61 -27.72 37.42
C LEU A 55 14.47 -26.72 37.65
N ILE A 56 14.37 -25.72 36.77
CA ILE A 56 13.21 -24.83 36.69
C ILE A 56 12.47 -25.19 35.41
N ASP A 57 11.31 -25.81 35.57
CA ASP A 57 10.41 -26.18 34.48
C ASP A 57 9.06 -25.52 34.71
N MET A 58 8.68 -24.65 33.78
CA MET A 58 7.46 -23.85 33.82
C MET A 58 6.45 -24.29 32.75
N ARG A 59 6.66 -25.41 32.04
CA ARG A 59 5.76 -25.86 30.97
C ARG A 59 4.33 -26.14 31.46
N ASP A 60 4.18 -26.63 32.69
CA ASP A 60 2.86 -26.92 33.31
C ASP A 60 1.92 -25.70 33.42
N GLY A 61 2.44 -24.47 33.29
CA GLY A 61 1.62 -23.23 33.34
C GLY A 61 1.71 -22.33 32.11
N TRP A 62 2.77 -22.45 31.30
CA TRP A 62 3.07 -21.53 30.18
C TRP A 62 3.25 -22.24 28.83
N GLY A 63 3.15 -23.57 28.79
CA GLY A 63 3.06 -24.38 27.57
C GLY A 63 4.13 -24.05 26.53
N ASP A 64 3.69 -23.77 25.30
CA ASP A 64 4.55 -23.54 24.13
C ASP A 64 5.36 -22.23 24.17
N THR A 65 5.09 -21.35 25.13
CA THR A 65 5.89 -20.12 25.31
C THR A 65 7.21 -20.38 26.03
N CYS A 66 7.36 -21.53 26.69
CA CYS A 66 8.59 -21.93 27.35
C CYS A 66 9.65 -22.35 26.34
N MET A 67 10.84 -21.78 26.46
CA MET A 67 12.01 -22.14 25.65
C MET A 67 13.08 -22.82 26.51
N PRO A 68 13.88 -23.75 25.95
CA PRO A 68 15.02 -24.31 26.64
C PRO A 68 16.09 -23.24 26.87
N HIS A 69 16.54 -23.08 28.12
CA HIS A 69 17.62 -22.20 28.52
C HIS A 69 18.69 -23.00 29.29
N GLU A 70 19.83 -23.24 28.65
CA GLU A 70 20.94 -23.97 29.27
C GLU A 70 21.83 -23.03 30.09
N PHE A 71 22.03 -23.35 31.37
CA PHE A 71 22.91 -22.61 32.26
C PHE A 71 23.65 -23.56 33.22
N GLY A 72 24.99 -23.50 33.22
CA GLY A 72 25.81 -24.31 34.12
C GLY A 72 25.63 -25.84 33.97
N GLY A 73 25.29 -26.31 32.77
CA GLY A 73 25.03 -27.73 32.48
C GLY A 73 23.63 -28.23 32.86
N ILE A 74 22.70 -27.32 33.17
CA ILE A 74 21.29 -27.63 33.45
C ILE A 74 20.43 -26.91 32.41
N THR A 75 19.53 -27.64 31.74
CA THR A 75 18.58 -27.07 30.78
C THR A 75 17.26 -26.75 31.47
N HIS A 76 16.99 -25.47 31.70
CA HIS A 76 15.73 -24.96 32.24
C HIS A 76 14.69 -24.77 31.13
N PHE A 77 13.39 -24.80 31.45
CA PHE A 77 12.31 -24.53 30.51
C PHE A 77 11.42 -23.41 31.05
N MET A 78 11.57 -22.21 30.47
CA MET A 78 10.97 -20.97 30.99
C MET A 78 10.57 -20.02 29.85
N PRO A 79 9.55 -19.15 30.02
CA PRO A 79 9.22 -18.12 29.03
C PRO A 79 10.31 -17.03 28.96
N PRO A 80 10.34 -16.20 27.89
CA PRO A 80 11.38 -15.17 27.69
C PRO A 80 11.57 -14.20 28.87
N ASP A 81 10.47 -13.81 29.53
CA ASP A 81 10.51 -12.90 30.68
C ASP A 81 11.20 -13.53 31.89
N ALA A 82 10.89 -14.80 32.16
CA ALA A 82 11.52 -15.58 33.22
C ALA A 82 13.00 -15.88 32.92
N ILE A 83 13.39 -16.03 31.65
CA ILE A 83 14.80 -16.17 31.24
C ILE A 83 15.56 -14.85 31.51
N SER A 84 14.97 -13.72 31.15
CA SER A 84 15.56 -12.39 31.42
C SER A 84 15.73 -12.16 32.92
N LEU A 85 14.72 -12.53 33.70
CA LEU A 85 14.75 -12.44 35.16
C LEU A 85 15.80 -13.39 35.77
N PHE A 86 15.87 -14.64 35.29
CA PHE A 86 16.90 -15.61 35.69
C PHE A 86 18.30 -15.06 35.47
N GLN A 87 18.57 -14.46 34.31
CA GLN A 87 19.87 -13.86 33.99
C GLN A 87 20.18 -12.67 34.91
N SER A 88 19.21 -11.79 35.16
CA SER A 88 19.38 -10.66 36.08
C SER A 88 19.70 -11.11 37.51
N GLN A 89 19.06 -12.17 37.99
CA GLN A 89 19.29 -12.71 39.33
C GLN A 89 20.64 -13.41 39.40
N CYS A 90 20.99 -14.25 38.42
CA CYS A 90 22.32 -14.86 38.33
C CYS A 90 23.42 -13.79 38.35
N TYR A 91 23.22 -12.66 37.67
CA TYR A 91 24.13 -11.52 37.74
C TYR A 91 24.31 -11.03 39.17
N LEU A 92 23.25 -10.78 39.96
CA LEU A 92 23.40 -10.35 41.36
C LEU A 92 24.25 -11.32 42.20
N TYR A 93 24.15 -12.63 41.94
CA TYR A 93 24.91 -13.67 42.64
C TYR A 93 26.24 -14.05 41.96
N HIS A 94 26.96 -13.06 41.43
CA HIS A 94 28.27 -13.25 40.75
C HIS A 94 28.24 -14.23 39.58
N ASP A 95 27.20 -14.12 38.74
CA ASP A 95 27.03 -14.89 37.52
C ASP A 95 26.87 -16.40 37.78
N ARG A 96 26.31 -16.78 38.95
CA ARG A 96 26.08 -18.17 39.37
C ARG A 96 24.61 -18.47 39.59
N TYR A 97 24.23 -19.71 39.30
CA TYR A 97 22.91 -20.22 39.67
C TYR A 97 22.91 -20.69 41.13
N THR A 98 22.21 -19.92 41.98
CA THR A 98 22.18 -20.12 43.43
C THR A 98 20.78 -20.42 43.94
N LEU A 99 20.66 -20.81 45.21
CA LEU A 99 19.38 -21.07 45.85
C LEU A 99 18.52 -19.80 45.88
N GLY A 100 19.14 -18.63 46.01
CA GLY A 100 18.47 -17.33 45.91
C GLY A 100 17.82 -17.09 44.54
N VAL A 101 18.50 -17.44 43.44
CA VAL A 101 17.93 -17.36 42.07
C VAL A 101 16.72 -18.28 41.94
N TYR A 102 16.83 -19.53 42.40
CA TYR A 102 15.75 -20.51 42.34
C TYR A 102 14.52 -20.09 43.17
N GLU A 103 14.74 -19.63 44.40
CA GLU A 103 13.66 -19.17 45.28
C GLU A 103 12.99 -17.92 44.75
N TYR A 104 13.78 -16.99 44.18
CA TYR A 104 13.25 -15.78 43.54
C TYR A 104 12.31 -16.14 42.39
N LEU A 105 12.73 -17.01 41.47
CA LEU A 105 11.89 -17.44 40.35
C LEU A 105 10.70 -18.31 40.78
N THR A 106 10.85 -19.09 41.85
CA THR A 106 9.74 -19.87 42.42
C THR A 106 8.71 -18.95 43.08
N SER A 107 9.15 -17.86 43.72
CA SER A 107 8.28 -16.85 44.30
C SER A 107 7.57 -16.03 43.21
N TRP A 108 8.29 -15.66 42.15
CA TRP A 108 7.74 -15.02 40.95
C TRP A 108 6.66 -15.90 40.29
N ARG A 109 6.89 -17.22 40.18
CA ARG A 109 5.88 -18.19 39.70
C ARG A 109 4.62 -18.24 40.57
N LYS A 110 4.73 -17.99 41.88
CA LYS A 110 3.63 -18.04 42.85
C LYS A 110 2.92 -16.69 43.02
N GLN A 111 3.55 -15.58 42.65
CA GLN A 111 2.89 -14.27 42.67
C GLN A 111 1.78 -14.25 41.61
N PRO A 112 0.63 -13.60 41.90
CA PRO A 112 -0.43 -13.39 40.92
C PRO A 112 -0.02 -12.48 39.76
N GLN A 113 1.24 -12.01 39.73
CA GLN A 113 1.88 -11.32 38.60
C GLN A 113 2.65 -12.28 37.68
N GLY A 114 3.00 -13.49 38.14
CA GLY A 114 3.64 -14.53 37.32
C GLY A 114 2.63 -15.22 36.40
N ARG A 115 1.42 -15.49 36.91
CA ARG A 115 0.24 -15.59 36.04
C ARG A 115 -0.06 -14.16 35.61
N VAL A 116 -0.09 -13.87 34.32
CA VAL A 116 -0.47 -12.55 33.83
C VAL A 116 -1.96 -12.35 34.12
N ASP A 117 -2.32 -11.96 35.34
CA ASP A 117 -3.40 -11.03 35.55
C ASP A 117 -2.74 -9.67 35.75
N SER A 118 -2.77 -8.90 34.67
CA SER A 118 -3.08 -7.49 34.72
C SER A 118 -2.73 -6.79 36.05
N GLN A 119 -1.68 -5.94 36.04
CA GLN A 119 -1.92 -4.54 36.46
C GLN A 119 -3.31 -4.17 35.94
N PRO A 120 -4.21 -3.41 36.61
CA PRO A 120 -5.41 -2.97 35.91
C PRO A 120 -4.90 -2.42 34.60
N LEU A 121 -5.15 -3.17 33.51
CA LEU A 121 -4.62 -2.81 32.21
C LEU A 121 -5.15 -1.39 32.13
N PRO A 122 -4.32 -0.36 31.86
CA PRO A 122 -4.93 0.89 31.42
C PRO A 122 -5.98 0.43 30.41
N ALA A 123 -7.27 0.71 30.71
CA ALA A 123 -8.39 -0.04 30.15
C ALA A 123 -8.08 -0.27 28.67
N PRO A 124 -8.03 -1.54 28.20
CA PRO A 124 -7.35 -1.89 26.97
C PRO A 124 -7.67 -0.83 25.92
N ASN A 125 -6.65 -0.09 25.47
CA ASN A 125 -6.86 1.12 24.69
C ASN A 125 -7.90 0.80 23.60
N PRO A 126 -9.11 1.39 23.66
CA PRO A 126 -10.22 0.94 22.82
C PRO A 126 -9.91 1.15 21.33
N PHE A 127 -8.91 1.97 21.03
CA PHE A 127 -8.46 2.26 19.68
C PHE A 127 -7.46 1.22 19.13
N LEU A 128 -6.73 0.47 19.99
CA LEU A 128 -5.67 -0.46 19.56
C LEU A 128 -6.12 -1.50 18.50
N PRO A 129 -7.34 -2.07 18.56
CA PRO A 129 -7.82 -2.99 17.53
C PRO A 129 -7.94 -2.38 16.12
N TYR A 130 -7.90 -1.05 16.01
CA TYR A 130 -8.06 -0.27 14.79
C TYR A 130 -6.75 0.31 14.25
N ASP A 131 -5.63 0.08 14.92
CA ASP A 131 -4.31 0.48 14.42
C ASP A 131 -3.94 -0.31 13.17
N VAL A 132 -3.43 0.40 12.16
CA VAL A 132 -3.06 -0.17 10.87
C VAL A 132 -1.66 0.24 10.44
N ASN A 133 -1.01 -0.63 9.66
CA ASN A 133 0.31 -0.38 9.12
C ASN A 133 0.24 0.53 7.89
N ALA A 134 1.06 1.58 7.85
CA ALA A 134 1.18 2.45 6.69
C ALA A 134 2.04 1.82 5.59
N ILE A 135 1.45 1.61 4.41
CA ILE A 135 2.13 1.19 3.19
C ILE A 135 2.37 2.42 2.32
N ARG A 136 3.61 2.91 2.29
CA ARG A 136 3.97 4.07 1.47
C ARG A 136 4.14 3.65 0.01
N PHE A 137 3.16 4.00 -0.82
CA PHE A 137 3.18 3.72 -2.26
C PHE A 137 4.40 4.36 -2.92
N ALA A 138 4.90 3.71 -3.98
CA ALA A 138 6.06 4.12 -4.77
C ALA A 138 7.38 4.30 -3.97
N SER A 139 7.42 4.00 -2.68
CA SER A 139 8.62 4.23 -1.85
C SER A 139 9.78 3.26 -2.17
N TYR A 140 9.52 2.21 -2.94
CA TYR A 140 10.56 1.27 -3.40
C TYR A 140 11.44 1.82 -4.53
N TYR A 141 11.06 2.92 -5.20
CA TYR A 141 11.89 3.49 -6.27
C TYR A 141 13.21 4.09 -5.76
N GLY A 142 13.32 4.41 -4.47
CA GLY A 142 14.49 5.06 -3.86
C GLY A 142 15.61 4.13 -3.36
N ARG A 143 15.37 2.82 -3.14
CA ARG A 143 16.38 1.91 -2.55
C ARG A 143 16.66 0.70 -3.45
N ARG A 144 17.64 0.86 -4.35
CA ARG A 144 17.97 -0.14 -5.40
C ARG A 144 19.22 -0.97 -5.13
N GLN A 145 19.89 -0.78 -3.98
CA GLN A 145 21.21 -1.37 -3.74
C GLN A 145 21.19 -2.45 -2.67
N GLU A 146 21.75 -3.61 -3.02
CA GLU A 146 22.04 -4.73 -2.14
C GLU A 146 22.87 -4.26 -0.94
N ARG A 147 22.50 -4.69 0.27
CA ARG A 147 23.20 -4.36 1.52
C ARG A 147 23.77 -5.62 2.14
N MET A 148 25.07 -5.62 2.38
CA MET A 148 25.76 -6.71 3.06
C MET A 148 26.00 -6.34 4.52
N HIS A 149 25.58 -7.18 5.46
CA HIS A 149 25.93 -7.02 6.87
C HIS A 149 27.41 -7.30 7.04
N PHE A 150 28.17 -6.24 7.34
CA PHE A 150 29.60 -6.33 7.49
C PHE A 150 30.03 -5.41 8.61
N SER A 151 30.70 -5.97 9.63
CA SER A 151 31.18 -5.19 10.77
C SER A 151 32.68 -4.98 10.71
N SER A 152 33.07 -3.77 10.34
CA SER A 152 34.46 -3.34 10.25
C SER A 152 34.65 -1.98 10.90
N GLN A 153 35.86 -1.73 11.37
CA GLN A 153 36.21 -0.46 12.03
C GLN A 153 36.20 0.68 11.00
N VAL A 154 35.64 1.81 11.42
CA VAL A 154 35.64 3.05 10.64
C VAL A 154 35.92 4.23 11.57
N VAL A 155 36.37 5.34 10.99
CA VAL A 155 36.45 6.62 11.67
C VAL A 155 35.61 7.63 10.89
N ILE A 156 34.67 8.28 11.56
CA ILE A 156 33.91 9.40 11.01
C ILE A 156 34.64 10.68 11.43
N ARG A 157 34.91 11.58 10.47
CA ARG A 157 35.39 12.94 10.74
C ARG A 157 34.25 13.91 10.46
N LEU A 158 33.84 14.64 11.49
CA LEU A 158 32.78 15.66 11.44
C LEU A 158 33.34 16.98 10.88
N ALA A 159 32.45 17.91 10.53
CA ALA A 159 32.80 19.19 9.94
C ALA A 159 33.65 20.08 10.85
N ASP A 160 33.52 19.93 12.18
CA ASP A 160 34.34 20.60 13.20
C ASP A 160 35.71 19.94 13.41
N GLY A 161 36.00 18.85 12.70
CA GLY A 161 37.24 18.08 12.81
C GLY A 161 37.21 16.99 13.88
N GLU A 162 36.13 16.86 14.65
CA GLU A 162 35.97 15.78 15.64
C GLU A 162 36.03 14.41 14.94
N LYS A 163 36.75 13.46 15.56
CA LYS A 163 36.85 12.07 15.08
C LYS A 163 36.05 11.14 15.97
N LEU A 164 35.06 10.48 15.39
CA LEU A 164 34.24 9.48 16.05
C LEU A 164 34.66 8.08 15.58
N PHE A 165 35.16 7.27 16.51
CA PHE A 165 35.48 5.87 16.26
C PHE A 165 34.21 5.04 16.26
N ALA A 166 33.99 4.27 15.20
CA ALA A 166 32.74 3.60 14.99
C ALA A 166 32.92 2.28 14.23
N ARG A 167 31.82 1.56 14.00
CA ARG A 167 31.83 0.31 13.24
C ARG A 167 30.72 0.29 12.20
N THR A 168 30.98 -0.28 11.04
CA THR A 168 29.92 -0.59 10.08
C THR A 168 28.99 -1.65 10.68
N SER A 169 27.70 -1.54 10.36
CA SER A 169 26.65 -2.53 10.65
C SER A 169 26.18 -3.17 9.34
N ASP A 170 26.06 -2.36 8.28
CA ASP A 170 25.85 -2.80 6.91
C ASP A 170 26.51 -1.82 5.92
N LEU A 171 26.79 -2.32 4.71
CA LEU A 171 27.38 -1.60 3.60
C LEU A 171 26.62 -1.87 2.30
N SER A 172 26.47 -0.83 1.48
CA SER A 172 26.09 -0.90 0.06
C SER A 172 27.01 -0.02 -0.77
N LEU A 173 26.87 -0.04 -2.09
CA LEU A 173 27.69 0.81 -2.97
C LEU A 173 27.61 2.30 -2.59
N GLY A 174 26.41 2.83 -2.40
CA GLY A 174 26.16 4.24 -2.12
C GLY A 174 25.76 4.56 -0.68
N GLY A 175 25.87 3.64 0.28
CA GLY A 175 25.38 3.87 1.64
C GLY A 175 26.00 2.97 2.69
N ALA A 176 25.94 3.40 3.94
CA ALA A 176 26.45 2.66 5.09
C ALA A 176 25.59 2.91 6.32
N ARG A 177 25.41 1.90 7.16
CA ARG A 177 24.87 2.06 8.51
C ARG A 177 26.01 1.91 9.51
N ILE A 178 26.26 2.93 10.32
CA ILE A 178 27.41 3.00 11.21
C ILE A 178 26.95 2.96 12.67
N ALA A 179 27.36 1.93 13.40
CA ALA A 179 27.15 1.83 14.85
C ALA A 179 28.15 2.76 15.57
N VAL A 180 27.62 3.65 16.40
CA VAL A 180 28.37 4.63 17.19
C VAL A 180 28.10 4.42 18.68
N SER A 181 29.09 4.75 19.52
CA SER A 181 28.96 4.64 20.98
C SER A 181 28.09 5.75 21.59
N ARG A 182 28.00 6.90 20.90
CA ARG A 182 27.12 8.02 21.22
C ARG A 182 26.74 8.75 19.94
N LEU A 183 25.57 9.38 19.94
CA LEU A 183 25.19 10.27 18.84
C LEU A 183 25.99 11.58 18.93
N PRO A 184 26.66 12.01 17.85
CA PRO A 184 27.21 13.36 17.78
C PRO A 184 26.08 14.39 17.70
N SER A 185 26.36 15.66 17.99
CA SER A 185 25.42 16.72 17.64
C SER A 185 25.52 16.98 16.13
N TYR A 186 24.43 16.82 15.38
CA TYR A 186 24.41 17.06 13.93
C TYR A 186 23.05 17.58 13.46
N GLN A 187 23.05 18.20 12.28
CA GLN A 187 21.84 18.49 11.52
C GLN A 187 21.69 17.46 10.40
N THR A 188 20.48 16.93 10.21
CA THR A 188 20.20 16.01 9.10
C THR A 188 20.59 16.65 7.78
N GLY A 189 21.34 15.92 6.96
CA GLY A 189 21.85 16.42 5.68
C GLY A 189 23.28 16.97 5.73
N VAL A 190 23.95 17.00 6.89
CA VAL A 190 25.37 17.39 6.99
C VAL A 190 26.29 16.33 6.39
N GLN A 191 27.37 16.77 5.74
CA GLN A 191 28.42 15.92 5.19
C GLN A 191 29.51 15.60 6.21
N VAL A 192 30.04 14.38 6.13
CA VAL A 192 31.10 13.83 6.97
C VAL A 192 32.09 13.03 6.10
N GLU A 193 33.34 12.93 6.52
CA GLU A 193 34.31 12.02 5.89
C GLU A 193 34.34 10.69 6.65
N LEU A 194 34.21 9.58 5.92
CA LEU A 194 34.27 8.23 6.46
C LEU A 194 35.56 7.54 6.01
N PHE A 195 36.37 7.09 6.97
CA PHE A 195 37.61 6.34 6.75
C PHE A 195 37.41 4.87 7.10
N PHE A 196 37.62 3.97 6.13
CA PHE A 196 37.40 2.52 6.28
C PHE A 196 38.62 1.81 6.88
N THR A 197 39.02 2.21 8.08
CA THR A 197 40.27 1.77 8.73
C THR A 197 40.41 0.26 8.90
N GLY A 198 39.29 -0.46 9.11
CA GLY A 198 39.32 -1.92 9.15
C GLY A 198 39.54 -2.56 7.78
N LEU A 199 38.88 -2.07 6.73
CA LEU A 199 39.11 -2.56 5.36
C LEU A 199 40.53 -2.24 4.89
N ALA A 200 41.05 -1.03 5.19
CA ALA A 200 42.41 -0.62 4.84
C ALA A 200 43.48 -1.52 5.48
N ARG A 201 43.22 -2.03 6.69
CA ARG A 201 44.10 -3.00 7.36
C ARG A 201 44.05 -4.38 6.72
N ASP A 202 42.86 -4.82 6.33
CA ASP A 202 42.63 -6.18 5.83
C ASP A 202 42.92 -6.32 4.32
N HIS A 203 42.91 -5.20 3.59
CA HIS A 203 43.14 -5.13 2.15
C HIS A 203 44.16 -4.04 1.81
N ALA A 204 45.25 -4.44 1.13
CA ALA A 204 46.26 -3.52 0.62
C ALA A 204 45.77 -2.80 -0.65
N HIS A 205 44.84 -1.86 -0.50
CA HIS A 205 44.35 -1.01 -1.60
C HIS A 205 44.48 0.48 -1.21
N PRO A 206 45.24 1.31 -1.95
CA PRO A 206 45.51 2.71 -1.57
C PRO A 206 44.26 3.55 -1.31
N ILE A 207 43.22 3.38 -2.14
CA ILE A 207 41.93 4.09 -2.02
C ILE A 207 41.26 3.96 -0.64
N LEU A 208 41.56 2.92 0.13
CA LEU A 208 40.96 2.70 1.46
C LEU A 208 41.57 3.60 2.55
N ASN A 209 42.71 4.22 2.27
CA ASN A 209 43.35 5.18 3.17
C ASN A 209 42.78 6.60 3.01
N GLU A 210 41.95 6.83 2.00
CA GLU A 210 41.30 8.11 1.74
C GLU A 210 39.97 8.23 2.49
N GLY A 211 39.59 9.46 2.83
CA GLY A 211 38.28 9.77 3.41
C GLY A 211 37.24 9.84 2.30
N VAL A 212 36.15 9.10 2.45
CA VAL A 212 35.04 9.11 1.49
C VAL A 212 33.94 10.01 2.04
N CYS A 213 33.41 10.93 1.23
CA CYS A 213 32.35 11.83 1.67
C CYS A 213 31.00 11.12 1.77
N TYR A 214 30.33 11.30 2.90
CA TYR A 214 28.99 10.81 3.18
C TYR A 214 28.12 11.93 3.75
N GLN A 215 26.81 11.83 3.60
CA GLN A 215 25.80 12.69 4.20
C GLN A 215 25.01 11.91 5.25
N ILE A 216 24.81 12.50 6.42
CA ILE A 216 23.99 11.90 7.47
C ILE A 216 22.50 12.08 7.11
N LEU A 217 21.78 10.97 6.88
CA LEU A 217 20.34 10.98 6.62
C LEU A 217 19.49 10.88 7.89
N GLY A 218 20.09 10.49 9.00
CA GLY A 218 19.46 10.42 10.32
C GLY A 218 20.00 9.26 11.16
N GLU A 219 19.31 8.97 12.25
CA GLU A 219 19.74 8.00 13.26
C GLU A 219 18.71 6.92 13.56
N GLU A 220 19.17 5.84 14.17
CA GLU A 220 18.36 4.80 14.80
C GLU A 220 18.90 4.58 16.22
N SER A 221 18.01 4.42 17.20
CA SER A 221 18.36 4.06 18.57
C SER A 221 17.54 2.86 19.03
N ARG A 222 18.20 1.84 19.58
CA ARG A 222 17.53 0.67 20.15
C ARG A 222 18.40 0.05 21.24
N ASP A 223 17.83 -0.20 22.41
CA ASP A 223 18.50 -0.83 23.55
C ASP A 223 19.86 -0.17 23.89
N ASP A 224 19.87 1.16 24.04
CA ASP A 224 21.06 2.00 24.28
C ASP A 224 22.19 1.89 23.25
N LYS A 225 21.88 1.41 22.04
CA LYS A 225 22.79 1.41 20.89
C LYS A 225 22.33 2.44 19.87
N TYR A 226 23.30 3.09 19.24
CA TYR A 226 23.06 4.16 18.28
C TYR A 226 23.64 3.80 16.91
N TRP A 227 22.90 4.13 15.87
CA TRP A 227 23.35 3.99 14.48
C TRP A 227 23.11 5.27 13.70
N LEU A 228 24.08 5.66 12.88
CA LEU A 228 23.95 6.71 11.87
C LEU A 228 23.69 6.07 10.51
N ARG A 229 22.71 6.62 9.77
CA ARG A 229 22.41 6.25 8.38
C ARG A 229 23.12 7.23 7.45
N LEU A 230 24.06 6.72 6.66
CA LEU A 230 24.91 7.54 5.80
C LEU A 230 24.63 7.23 4.32
N MET A 231 24.55 8.29 3.50
CA MET A 231 24.51 8.22 2.03
C MET A 231 25.83 8.76 1.47
N ARG A 232 26.46 8.05 0.54
CA ARG A 232 27.70 8.54 -0.08
C ARG A 232 27.43 9.73 -0.98
N VAL A 233 28.28 10.74 -0.92
CA VAL A 233 28.22 11.95 -1.75
C VAL A 233 29.47 12.03 -2.62
N GLY A 234 29.32 12.48 -3.86
CA GLY A 234 30.43 12.60 -4.81
C GLY A 234 30.67 11.34 -5.64
N HIS A 235 31.58 11.47 -6.61
CA HIS A 235 31.91 10.40 -7.56
C HIS A 235 33.32 9.87 -7.25
N HIS A 236 33.41 8.63 -6.76
CA HIS A 236 34.67 7.96 -6.42
C HIS A 236 34.81 6.63 -7.20
N PRO A 237 35.10 6.67 -8.52
CA PRO A 237 35.00 5.49 -9.39
C PRO A 237 35.89 4.32 -8.97
N GLU A 238 37.08 4.61 -8.43
CA GLU A 238 38.01 3.57 -7.96
C GLU A 238 37.52 2.90 -6.67
N PHE A 239 37.01 3.69 -5.72
CA PHE A 239 36.38 3.16 -4.51
C PHE A 239 35.12 2.37 -4.84
N ASP A 240 34.36 2.79 -5.85
CA ASP A 240 33.16 2.09 -6.35
C ASP A 240 33.51 0.71 -6.91
N ALA A 241 34.56 0.64 -7.73
CA ALA A 241 35.07 -0.61 -8.28
C ALA A 241 35.54 -1.55 -7.17
N PHE A 242 36.30 -1.03 -6.20
CA PHE A 242 36.73 -1.81 -5.04
C PHE A 242 35.53 -2.36 -4.26
N LEU A 243 34.59 -1.50 -3.87
CA LEU A 243 33.48 -1.87 -3.01
C LEU A 243 32.50 -2.82 -3.73
N LYS A 244 32.28 -2.64 -5.04
CA LYS A 244 31.51 -3.57 -5.87
C LYS A 244 32.12 -4.96 -5.90
N ASN A 245 33.44 -5.04 -6.13
CA ASN A 245 34.15 -6.31 -6.12
C ASN A 245 34.12 -6.94 -4.72
N PHE A 246 34.38 -6.15 -3.68
CA PHE A 246 34.35 -6.61 -2.29
C PHE A 246 33.00 -7.22 -1.92
N ILE A 247 31.89 -6.52 -2.17
CA ILE A 247 30.54 -7.03 -1.89
C ILE A 247 30.26 -8.29 -2.71
N THR A 248 30.57 -8.28 -4.02
CA THR A 248 30.27 -9.41 -4.91
C THR A 248 30.97 -10.70 -4.50
N HIS A 249 32.22 -10.63 -4.06
CA HIS A 249 32.99 -11.80 -3.62
C HIS A 249 32.58 -12.29 -2.22
N ASN A 250 32.06 -11.39 -1.38
CA ASN A 250 31.79 -11.69 0.02
C ASN A 250 30.31 -11.89 0.36
N LYS A 251 29.37 -11.62 -0.56
CA LYS A 251 27.91 -11.73 -0.34
C LYS A 251 27.39 -13.13 -0.04
N ILE A 252 28.15 -14.17 -0.36
CA ILE A 252 27.82 -15.57 0.01
C ILE A 252 28.27 -15.83 1.46
N ARG A 253 29.38 -15.20 1.89
CA ARG A 253 29.99 -15.40 3.21
C ARG A 253 29.30 -14.59 4.30
N TYR A 254 28.88 -13.36 3.98
CA TYR A 254 28.17 -12.49 4.93
C TYR A 254 26.68 -12.39 4.58
N ARG A 255 25.85 -12.23 5.61
CA ARG A 255 24.41 -12.11 5.44
C ARG A 255 24.06 -10.87 4.62
N VAL A 256 23.37 -11.06 3.51
CA VAL A 256 22.76 -9.98 2.71
C VAL A 256 21.39 -9.63 3.30
N SER A 257 21.11 -8.34 3.49
CA SER A 257 19.78 -7.89 3.87
C SER A 257 18.88 -7.89 2.65
N VAL A 258 17.78 -8.65 2.77
CA VAL A 258 16.69 -8.71 1.79
C VAL A 258 15.49 -7.88 2.22
N ASP A 259 15.59 -7.15 3.33
CA ASP A 259 14.45 -6.45 3.95
C ASP A 259 13.88 -5.38 3.01
N TYR A 260 14.73 -4.71 2.23
CA TYR A 260 14.26 -3.75 1.23
C TYR A 260 13.49 -4.40 0.07
N LEU A 261 13.89 -5.62 -0.35
CA LEU A 261 13.17 -6.36 -1.38
C LEU A 261 11.84 -6.88 -0.86
N ILE A 262 11.79 -7.31 0.40
CA ILE A 262 10.54 -7.69 1.06
C ILE A 262 9.61 -6.48 1.13
N SER A 263 10.08 -5.33 1.60
CA SER A 263 9.27 -4.11 1.60
C SER A 263 8.83 -3.71 0.20
N ALA A 264 9.71 -3.78 -0.80
CA ALA A 264 9.36 -3.48 -2.18
C ALA A 264 8.31 -4.42 -2.75
N ALA A 265 8.45 -5.73 -2.56
CA ALA A 265 7.48 -6.73 -2.99
C ALA A 265 6.14 -6.58 -2.26
N LEU A 266 6.17 -6.28 -0.96
CA LEU A 266 4.98 -5.98 -0.16
C LEU A 266 4.24 -4.76 -0.73
N ILE A 267 4.92 -3.61 -0.88
CA ILE A 267 4.33 -2.38 -1.42
C ILE A 267 3.76 -2.64 -2.82
N LYS A 268 4.53 -3.29 -3.71
CA LYS A 268 4.08 -3.66 -5.05
C LYS A 268 2.84 -4.55 -5.01
N GLY A 269 2.77 -5.51 -4.09
CA GLY A 269 1.60 -6.37 -3.91
C GLY A 269 0.35 -5.57 -3.50
N TYR A 270 0.48 -4.68 -2.51
CA TYR A 270 -0.62 -3.81 -2.08
C TYR A 270 -1.05 -2.81 -3.17
N GLU A 271 -0.11 -2.22 -3.90
CA GLU A 271 -0.39 -1.40 -5.08
C GLU A 271 -1.18 -2.20 -6.12
N GLN A 272 -0.76 -3.44 -6.37
CA GLN A 272 -1.39 -4.32 -7.35
C GLN A 272 -2.82 -4.62 -6.94
N PHE A 273 -3.10 -4.87 -5.65
CA PHE A 273 -4.48 -5.05 -5.18
C PHE A 273 -5.36 -3.81 -5.37
N TYR A 274 -4.83 -2.61 -5.12
CA TYR A 274 -5.63 -1.38 -5.13
C TYR A 274 -5.83 -0.78 -6.52
N LEU A 275 -4.79 -0.65 -7.32
CA LEU A 275 -4.85 0.13 -8.57
C LEU A 275 -5.92 -0.33 -9.58
N PRO A 276 -6.24 -1.63 -9.73
CA PRO A 276 -7.36 -2.08 -10.58
C PRO A 276 -8.72 -1.74 -9.99
N ARG A 277 -8.78 -1.53 -8.67
CA ARG A 277 -10.00 -1.31 -7.88
C ARG A 277 -10.28 0.15 -7.56
N MET A 278 -9.33 1.05 -7.82
CA MET A 278 -9.55 2.48 -7.65
C MET A 278 -10.80 2.94 -8.39
N THR A 279 -11.60 3.77 -7.73
CA THR A 279 -12.88 4.24 -8.28
C THR A 279 -12.71 5.46 -9.19
N GLY A 280 -11.67 6.27 -8.94
CA GLY A 280 -11.33 7.42 -9.75
C GLY A 280 -10.51 7.07 -11.00
N MET A 281 -10.54 7.97 -11.99
CA MET A 281 -9.77 7.93 -13.23
C MET A 281 -8.53 8.82 -13.11
N PRO A 282 -7.31 8.26 -13.13
CA PRO A 282 -6.10 9.06 -13.27
C PRO A 282 -6.07 9.74 -14.64
N LEU A 283 -5.84 11.05 -14.62
CA LEU A 283 -5.74 11.93 -15.78
C LEU A 283 -4.37 12.60 -15.79
N PHE A 284 -3.76 12.71 -16.97
CA PHE A 284 -2.42 13.26 -17.15
C PHE A 284 -2.49 14.46 -18.08
N PHE A 285 -1.88 15.56 -17.66
CA PHE A 285 -1.96 16.82 -18.37
C PHE A 285 -0.57 17.28 -18.82
N SER A 286 -0.55 18.05 -19.91
CA SER A 286 0.68 18.60 -20.47
C SER A 286 1.41 19.54 -19.50
N VAL A 287 2.63 19.94 -19.83
CA VAL A 287 3.30 21.08 -19.18
C VAL A 287 2.67 22.42 -19.60
N GLY A 288 2.84 23.46 -18.77
CA GLY A 288 2.44 24.85 -19.06
C GLY A 288 1.35 25.40 -18.13
N ASP A 289 1.02 26.68 -18.28
CA ASP A 289 0.09 27.42 -17.40
C ASP A 289 -1.39 27.08 -17.65
N THR A 290 -1.72 26.54 -18.82
CA THR A 290 -3.06 26.04 -19.18
C THR A 290 -2.93 24.64 -19.78
N PRO A 291 -2.57 23.64 -18.97
CA PRO A 291 -2.21 22.33 -19.46
C PRO A 291 -3.44 21.58 -19.99
N THR A 292 -3.26 20.83 -21.07
CA THR A 292 -4.33 20.08 -21.75
C THR A 292 -4.30 18.61 -21.33
N LEU A 293 -5.47 17.95 -21.36
CA LEU A 293 -5.56 16.51 -21.09
C LEU A 293 -4.83 15.73 -22.19
N GLU A 294 -3.81 14.97 -21.81
CA GLU A 294 -2.96 14.19 -22.73
C GLU A 294 -3.26 12.69 -22.67
N ALA A 295 -3.57 12.17 -21.47
CA ALA A 295 -3.89 10.76 -21.29
C ALA A 295 -4.85 10.51 -20.13
N ALA A 296 -5.58 9.40 -20.21
CA ALA A 296 -6.40 8.84 -19.13
C ALA A 296 -6.06 7.37 -18.91
N LEU A 297 -6.00 6.94 -17.64
CA LEU A 297 -5.70 5.55 -17.27
C LEU A 297 -6.96 4.85 -16.75
N ARG A 298 -7.59 4.03 -17.58
CA ARG A 298 -8.81 3.30 -17.21
C ARG A 298 -8.53 1.93 -16.58
N THR A 299 -9.45 1.52 -15.72
CA THR A 299 -9.58 0.22 -15.07
C THR A 299 -10.99 -0.32 -15.28
N GLU A 300 -11.24 -1.55 -14.86
CA GLU A 300 -12.58 -2.13 -14.84
C GLU A 300 -13.53 -1.31 -13.94
N ASN A 301 -13.04 -0.80 -12.80
CA ASN A 301 -13.84 -0.09 -11.82
C ASN A 301 -14.19 1.36 -12.24
N ASN A 302 -13.33 2.03 -13.01
CA ASN A 302 -13.49 3.45 -13.31
C ASN A 302 -13.93 3.76 -14.77
N GLN A 303 -14.05 2.75 -15.65
CA GLN A 303 -14.35 2.99 -17.08
C GLN A 303 -15.66 3.75 -17.33
N HIS A 304 -16.64 3.60 -16.43
CA HIS A 304 -17.94 4.26 -16.49
C HIS A 304 -17.82 5.80 -16.46
N LEU A 305 -16.72 6.33 -15.89
CA LEU A 305 -16.44 7.76 -15.90
C LEU A 305 -16.21 8.27 -17.34
N LEU A 306 -15.51 7.50 -18.19
CA LEU A 306 -15.36 7.86 -19.60
C LEU A 306 -16.69 7.75 -20.36
N GLU A 307 -17.49 6.72 -20.06
CA GLU A 307 -18.80 6.51 -20.67
C GLU A 307 -19.77 7.67 -20.41
N TYR A 308 -19.70 8.29 -19.22
CA TYR A 308 -20.46 9.50 -18.91
C TYR A 308 -20.13 10.66 -19.87
N TRP A 309 -18.84 10.85 -20.20
CA TRP A 309 -18.35 11.93 -21.06
C TRP A 309 -18.34 11.57 -22.56
N ARG A 310 -19.26 10.71 -23.01
CA ARG A 310 -19.42 10.41 -24.44
C ARG A 310 -20.56 11.21 -25.06
N ASP A 311 -20.31 11.77 -26.23
CA ASP A 311 -21.35 12.44 -27.01
C ASP A 311 -22.28 11.44 -27.74
N GLU A 312 -23.28 11.94 -28.44
CA GLU A 312 -24.22 11.12 -29.22
C GLU A 312 -23.56 10.32 -30.36
N LYS A 313 -22.31 10.63 -30.70
CA LYS A 313 -21.48 9.93 -31.70
C LYS A 313 -20.49 8.97 -31.06
N ASN A 314 -20.59 8.73 -29.75
CA ASN A 314 -19.71 7.88 -28.97
C ASN A 314 -18.24 8.33 -29.03
N ARG A 315 -17.99 9.64 -29.14
CA ARG A 315 -16.66 10.25 -29.04
C ARG A 315 -16.40 10.68 -27.60
N ASP A 316 -15.20 10.45 -27.11
CA ASP A 316 -14.80 10.90 -25.77
C ASP A 316 -14.65 12.43 -25.76
N THR A 317 -15.41 13.08 -24.88
CA THR A 317 -15.46 14.55 -24.73
C THR A 317 -14.90 15.04 -23.40
N LEU A 318 -14.35 14.14 -22.58
CA LEU A 318 -13.82 14.45 -21.24
C LEU A 318 -12.81 15.61 -21.24
N SER A 319 -12.02 15.79 -22.31
CA SER A 319 -11.09 16.93 -22.42
C SER A 319 -11.79 18.30 -22.35
N GLN A 320 -13.08 18.39 -22.72
CA GLN A 320 -13.88 19.61 -22.62
C GLN A 320 -14.19 20.02 -21.18
N LEU A 321 -14.15 19.08 -20.22
CA LEU A 321 -14.28 19.38 -18.80
C LEU A 321 -13.15 20.29 -18.32
N PHE A 322 -11.97 20.23 -18.94
CA PHE A 322 -10.76 20.93 -18.53
C PHE A 322 -10.44 22.08 -19.49
N SER A 323 -11.30 23.10 -19.50
CA SER A 323 -11.08 24.31 -20.29
C SER A 323 -9.81 25.05 -19.84
N ALA A 324 -9.22 25.87 -20.72
CA ALA A 324 -8.03 26.65 -20.40
C ALA A 324 -8.24 27.57 -19.18
N ASP A 325 -9.42 28.22 -19.09
CA ASP A 325 -9.78 29.10 -17.97
C ASP A 325 -9.86 28.32 -16.65
N ARG A 326 -10.47 27.13 -16.68
CA ARG A 326 -10.58 26.25 -15.51
C ARG A 326 -9.22 25.72 -15.10
N MET A 327 -8.40 25.26 -16.05
CA MET A 327 -7.06 24.75 -15.77
C MET A 327 -6.14 25.83 -15.19
N LYS A 328 -6.27 27.09 -15.63
CA LYS A 328 -5.54 28.21 -15.05
C LYS A 328 -5.83 28.41 -13.55
N GLN A 329 -7.04 28.07 -13.10
CA GLN A 329 -7.43 28.13 -11.68
C GLN A 329 -7.03 26.88 -10.91
N LEU A 330 -6.96 25.72 -11.57
CA LEU A 330 -6.68 24.44 -10.93
C LEU A 330 -5.19 24.10 -10.81
N CYS A 331 -4.32 24.70 -11.63
CA CYS A 331 -2.88 24.40 -11.61
C CYS A 331 -2.28 24.65 -10.21
N PRO A 332 -1.77 23.61 -9.53
CA PRO A 332 -1.16 23.75 -8.22
C PRO A 332 0.19 24.47 -8.30
N ALA A 333 0.56 25.14 -7.21
CA ALA A 333 1.94 25.54 -7.00
C ALA A 333 2.86 24.31 -6.86
N PRO A 334 4.17 24.43 -7.12
CA PRO A 334 5.10 23.31 -6.95
C PRO A 334 5.04 22.72 -5.54
N GLY A 335 4.81 21.41 -5.45
CA GLY A 335 4.75 20.69 -4.19
C GLY A 335 3.40 20.74 -3.46
N THR A 336 2.38 21.43 -4.00
CA THR A 336 1.03 21.48 -3.42
C THR A 336 0.05 20.59 -4.18
N THR A 337 -1.09 20.32 -3.56
CA THR A 337 -2.25 19.63 -4.15
C THR A 337 -3.37 20.65 -4.30
N THR A 338 -3.98 20.74 -5.48
CA THR A 338 -5.24 21.48 -5.66
C THR A 338 -6.39 20.47 -5.70
N GLU A 339 -7.48 20.75 -4.99
CA GLU A 339 -8.70 19.95 -5.03
C GLU A 339 -9.91 20.83 -5.35
N THR A 340 -10.88 20.28 -6.08
CA THR A 340 -12.17 20.93 -6.33
C THR A 340 -13.29 19.91 -6.41
N VAL A 341 -14.51 20.36 -6.13
CA VAL A 341 -15.73 19.63 -6.47
C VAL A 341 -16.26 20.18 -7.80
N ILE A 342 -16.74 19.29 -8.66
CA ILE A 342 -17.29 19.58 -9.98
C ILE A 342 -18.70 19.00 -10.04
N TYR A 343 -19.67 19.83 -10.37
CA TYR A 343 -21.06 19.44 -10.58
C TYR A 343 -21.33 19.35 -12.07
N SER A 344 -22.04 18.31 -12.51
CA SER A 344 -22.28 18.08 -13.93
C SER A 344 -23.65 17.46 -14.21
N PHE A 345 -24.25 17.84 -15.33
CA PHE A 345 -25.41 17.17 -15.91
C PHE A 345 -25.42 17.33 -17.44
N THR A 346 -26.27 16.55 -18.10
CA THR A 346 -26.50 16.66 -19.54
C THR A 346 -27.92 17.13 -19.84
N HIS A 347 -28.06 17.84 -20.96
CA HIS A 347 -29.33 18.24 -21.52
C HIS A 347 -29.41 17.75 -22.96
N SER A 348 -30.46 16.97 -23.29
CA SER A 348 -30.67 16.46 -24.65
C SER A 348 -31.67 17.32 -25.40
N VAL A 349 -31.28 17.82 -26.57
CA VAL A 349 -32.15 18.60 -27.48
C VAL A 349 -31.98 18.08 -28.89
N ARG A 350 -33.07 17.67 -29.55
CA ARG A 350 -33.06 17.16 -30.94
C ARG A 350 -31.97 16.10 -31.16
N SER A 351 -31.90 15.13 -30.24
CA SER A 351 -30.91 14.04 -30.25
C SER A 351 -29.43 14.46 -30.14
N HIS A 352 -29.15 15.72 -29.79
CA HIS A 352 -27.81 16.18 -29.44
C HIS A 352 -27.66 16.28 -27.93
N LEU A 353 -26.51 15.85 -27.42
CA LEU A 353 -26.20 15.86 -25.99
C LEU A 353 -25.36 17.10 -25.65
N TYR A 354 -25.83 17.93 -24.73
CA TYR A 354 -25.10 19.10 -24.23
C TYR A 354 -24.64 18.87 -22.80
N PHE A 355 -23.33 18.93 -22.56
CA PHE A 355 -22.74 18.83 -21.23
C PHE A 355 -22.71 20.19 -20.54
N PHE A 356 -23.11 20.22 -19.28
CA PHE A 356 -23.00 21.37 -18.38
C PHE A 356 -22.15 20.95 -17.20
N SER A 357 -21.11 21.74 -16.88
CA SER A 357 -20.29 21.48 -15.70
C SER A 357 -19.80 22.76 -15.05
N ALA A 358 -19.77 22.80 -13.73
CA ALA A 358 -19.24 23.92 -12.97
C ALA A 358 -18.43 23.42 -11.76
N THR A 359 -17.29 24.06 -11.47
CA THR A 359 -16.60 23.85 -10.19
C THR A 359 -17.34 24.56 -9.06
N ALA A 360 -17.12 24.15 -7.82
CA ALA A 360 -17.66 24.83 -6.65
C ALA A 360 -17.31 26.34 -6.64
N GLN A 361 -16.08 26.68 -7.04
CA GLN A 361 -15.59 28.06 -7.14
C GLN A 361 -16.29 28.83 -8.25
N GLU A 362 -16.51 28.23 -9.43
CA GLU A 362 -17.24 28.87 -10.53
C GLU A 362 -18.70 29.16 -10.15
N LEU A 363 -19.36 28.23 -9.44
CA LEU A 363 -20.73 28.42 -8.95
C LEU A 363 -20.82 29.53 -7.89
N ALA A 364 -19.87 29.54 -6.94
CA ALA A 364 -19.78 30.58 -5.92
C ALA A 364 -19.53 31.97 -6.54
N GLN A 365 -18.60 32.07 -7.49
CA GLN A 365 -18.28 33.32 -8.19
C GLN A 365 -19.44 33.84 -9.03
N SER A 366 -20.22 32.96 -9.66
CA SER A 366 -21.35 33.38 -10.50
C SER A 366 -22.62 33.66 -9.70
N GLY A 367 -22.72 33.21 -8.45
CA GLY A 367 -23.96 33.25 -7.66
C GLY A 367 -25.06 32.33 -8.20
N LEU A 368 -24.71 31.26 -8.94
CA LEU A 368 -25.69 30.38 -9.62
C LEU A 368 -25.76 28.97 -9.02
N THR A 369 -25.19 28.76 -7.84
CA THR A 369 -25.15 27.46 -7.15
C THR A 369 -26.55 26.83 -7.04
N GLU A 370 -27.51 27.58 -6.50
CA GLU A 370 -28.87 27.08 -6.27
C GLU A 370 -29.59 26.73 -7.58
N LEU A 371 -29.47 27.61 -8.60
CA LEU A 371 -30.05 27.36 -9.92
C LEU A 371 -29.44 26.11 -10.58
N PHE A 372 -28.11 25.95 -10.50
CA PHE A 372 -27.41 24.81 -11.08
C PHE A 372 -27.85 23.50 -10.41
N PHE A 373 -27.95 23.47 -9.08
CA PHE A 373 -28.39 22.31 -8.31
C PHE A 373 -29.86 21.98 -8.61
N HIS A 374 -30.74 22.97 -8.58
CA HIS A 374 -32.17 22.81 -8.85
C HIS A 374 -32.47 22.24 -10.25
N VAL A 375 -31.74 22.70 -11.27
CA VAL A 375 -31.89 22.20 -12.66
C VAL A 375 -31.20 20.85 -12.82
N GLY A 376 -29.98 20.72 -12.29
CA GLY A 376 -29.12 19.58 -12.52
C GLY A 376 -29.55 18.32 -11.76
N ALA A 377 -29.86 18.42 -10.47
CA ALA A 377 -30.16 17.29 -9.60
C ALA A 377 -31.38 16.48 -10.07
N ARG A 378 -32.33 17.10 -10.78
CA ARG A 378 -33.50 16.44 -11.39
C ARG A 378 -33.18 15.68 -12.69
N ARG A 379 -31.97 15.79 -13.23
CA ARG A 379 -31.55 15.10 -14.46
C ARG A 379 -30.91 13.76 -14.12
N PRO A 380 -31.31 12.63 -14.74
CA PRO A 380 -30.67 11.32 -14.48
C PRO A 380 -29.14 11.30 -14.64
N SER A 381 -28.61 12.20 -15.47
CA SER A 381 -27.19 12.47 -15.70
C SER A 381 -26.49 13.29 -14.61
N TRP A 382 -27.16 13.66 -13.53
CA TRP A 382 -26.55 14.43 -12.45
C TRP A 382 -25.38 13.67 -11.86
N ARG A 383 -24.22 14.31 -11.80
CA ARG A 383 -22.99 13.75 -11.24
C ARG A 383 -22.26 14.81 -10.45
N VAL A 384 -21.65 14.38 -9.36
CA VAL A 384 -20.73 15.19 -8.58
C VAL A 384 -19.38 14.50 -8.63
N PHE A 385 -18.34 15.22 -9.00
CA PHE A 385 -16.98 14.70 -9.05
C PHE A 385 -16.09 15.43 -8.08
N LYS A 386 -15.18 14.71 -7.43
CA LYS A 386 -13.97 15.28 -6.83
C LYS A 386 -12.87 15.24 -7.87
N PHE A 387 -12.16 16.35 -8.04
CA PHE A 387 -10.96 16.41 -8.85
C PHE A 387 -9.78 16.91 -8.02
N SER A 388 -8.71 16.13 -7.96
CA SER A 388 -7.46 16.48 -7.30
C SER A 388 -6.33 16.54 -8.34
N LEU A 389 -5.40 17.49 -8.22
CA LEU A 389 -4.33 17.72 -9.19
C LEU A 389 -3.00 18.03 -8.49
N GLU A 390 -1.92 17.40 -8.98
CA GLU A 390 -0.55 17.64 -8.55
C GLU A 390 0.41 17.72 -9.73
N ALA A 391 1.47 18.51 -9.57
CA ALA A 391 2.60 18.48 -10.51
C ALA A 391 3.37 17.15 -10.39
N CYS A 392 3.70 16.54 -11.54
CA CYS A 392 4.43 15.29 -11.65
C CYS A 392 5.73 15.45 -12.46
N THR A 393 6.59 14.45 -12.42
CA THR A 393 7.89 14.49 -13.11
C THR A 393 8.19 13.20 -13.86
N LEU A 394 9.00 13.30 -14.92
CA LEU A 394 9.41 12.15 -15.74
C LEU A 394 10.07 11.02 -14.91
N ASN A 395 10.78 11.36 -13.83
CA ASN A 395 11.47 10.39 -12.98
C ASN A 395 10.51 9.39 -12.32
N GLU A 396 9.26 9.80 -12.07
CA GLU A 396 8.22 8.97 -11.43
C GLU A 396 7.72 7.86 -12.35
N ALA A 397 7.95 7.96 -13.67
CA ALA A 397 7.56 6.92 -14.63
C ALA A 397 8.38 5.62 -14.50
N ASP A 398 9.58 5.68 -13.91
CA ASP A 398 10.54 4.58 -13.76
C ASP A 398 10.72 3.69 -15.01
N ILE A 399 11.11 4.32 -16.13
CA ILE A 399 11.31 3.64 -17.42
C ILE A 399 12.61 2.78 -17.40
N GLY A 400 13.52 3.00 -16.45
CA GLY A 400 14.89 2.47 -16.43
C GLY A 400 15.07 0.98 -16.11
N ASN A 401 14.00 0.17 -16.03
CA ASN A 401 14.08 -1.28 -15.81
C ASN A 401 13.17 -2.05 -16.79
N PRO A 402 13.57 -2.15 -18.08
CA PRO A 402 12.95 -3.06 -19.01
C PRO A 402 13.25 -4.50 -18.55
N GLN A 403 12.29 -5.13 -17.89
CA GLN A 403 12.37 -6.56 -17.62
C GLN A 403 12.34 -7.33 -18.95
N GLY A 404 13.50 -7.84 -19.36
CA GLY A 404 13.62 -9.12 -20.07
C GLY A 404 13.10 -9.22 -21.50
N LEU A 405 12.76 -8.12 -22.18
CA LEU A 405 12.42 -8.16 -23.60
C LEU A 405 13.35 -7.21 -24.34
N GLU A 406 13.98 -7.69 -25.42
CA GLU A 406 14.71 -6.87 -26.39
C GLU A 406 13.84 -5.66 -26.76
N SER A 407 14.11 -4.50 -26.16
CA SER A 407 13.42 -3.25 -26.49
C SER A 407 14.11 -2.66 -27.71
N SER A 408 13.33 -2.15 -28.65
CA SER A 408 13.87 -1.31 -29.71
C SER A 408 14.22 0.03 -29.07
N PRO A 409 15.49 0.49 -29.10
CA PRO A 409 15.90 1.75 -28.48
C PRO A 409 15.05 2.96 -28.92
N LEU A 410 14.52 2.92 -30.14
CA LEU A 410 13.64 3.96 -30.69
C LEU A 410 12.28 4.03 -29.97
N GLN A 411 11.71 2.90 -29.55
CA GLN A 411 10.43 2.91 -28.83
C GLN A 411 10.59 3.50 -27.42
N ASP A 412 11.72 3.22 -26.77
CA ASP A 412 12.02 3.75 -25.45
C ASP A 412 12.23 5.27 -25.52
N ILE A 413 12.92 5.78 -26.55
CA ILE A 413 13.08 7.23 -26.81
C ILE A 413 11.72 7.89 -27.03
N LEU A 414 10.87 7.34 -27.91
CA LEU A 414 9.54 7.90 -28.19
C LEU A 414 8.64 7.92 -26.96
N LEU A 415 8.70 6.88 -26.12
CA LEU A 415 7.98 6.84 -24.85
C LEU A 415 8.49 7.93 -23.91
N GLN A 416 9.80 8.08 -23.79
CA GLN A 416 10.40 9.10 -22.92
C GLN A 416 10.04 10.52 -23.38
N GLU A 417 10.09 10.81 -24.69
CA GLU A 417 9.66 12.08 -25.26
C GLU A 417 8.17 12.34 -24.99
N ARG A 418 7.31 11.33 -25.13
CA ARG A 418 5.88 11.44 -24.83
C ARG A 418 5.64 11.74 -23.34
N LEU A 419 6.33 11.05 -22.45
CA LEU A 419 6.19 11.24 -21.00
C LEU A 419 6.77 12.58 -20.52
N ALA A 420 7.81 13.09 -21.18
CA ALA A 420 8.40 14.39 -20.89
C ALA A 420 7.45 15.57 -21.16
N GLN A 421 6.38 15.34 -21.93
CA GLN A 421 5.32 16.34 -22.16
C GLN A 421 4.34 16.46 -20.99
N LEU A 422 4.34 15.51 -20.05
CA LEU A 422 3.44 15.51 -18.91
C LEU A 422 4.01 16.39 -17.79
N GLY A 423 3.19 17.32 -17.29
CA GLY A 423 3.53 18.20 -16.17
C GLY A 423 2.68 17.97 -14.93
N TYR A 424 1.50 17.37 -15.09
CA TYR A 424 0.57 17.15 -13.99
C TYR A 424 -0.13 15.80 -14.08
N VAL A 425 -0.48 15.26 -12.91
CA VAL A 425 -1.36 14.11 -12.75
C VAL A 425 -2.49 14.49 -11.80
N GLY A 426 -3.70 14.09 -12.17
CA GLY A 426 -4.88 14.29 -11.35
C GLY A 426 -5.74 13.04 -11.27
N LEU A 427 -6.70 13.06 -10.36
CA LEU A 427 -7.70 12.01 -10.20
C LEU A 427 -9.08 12.63 -10.32
N LEU A 428 -9.87 12.18 -11.29
CA LEU A 428 -11.29 12.50 -11.39
C LEU A 428 -12.10 11.35 -10.80
N GLN A 429 -12.86 11.60 -9.74
CA GLN A 429 -13.60 10.57 -9.02
C GLN A 429 -15.06 10.99 -8.87
N GLU A 430 -15.99 10.11 -9.21
CA GLU A 430 -17.41 10.34 -8.93
C GLU A 430 -17.65 10.21 -7.42
N ILE A 431 -18.26 11.23 -6.83
CA ILE A 431 -18.64 11.30 -5.41
C ILE A 431 -20.14 11.56 -5.20
N SER A 432 -20.97 11.38 -6.22
CA SER A 432 -22.44 11.34 -6.08
C SER A 432 -22.91 9.99 -5.53
N LEU A 433 -23.87 9.99 -4.59
CA LEU A 433 -24.70 8.82 -4.25
C LEU A 433 -26.16 9.15 -4.57
N GLU A 434 -26.92 8.17 -5.07
CA GLU A 434 -28.35 8.38 -5.38
C GLU A 434 -29.15 8.78 -4.13
N SER A 435 -28.79 8.25 -2.95
CA SER A 435 -29.41 8.59 -1.66
C SER A 435 -29.23 10.04 -1.22
N GLN A 436 -28.31 10.78 -1.84
CA GLN A 436 -28.02 12.19 -1.55
C GLN A 436 -28.74 13.14 -2.51
N ARG A 437 -29.47 12.61 -3.49
CA ARG A 437 -30.05 13.41 -4.57
C ARG A 437 -31.04 14.45 -4.06
N ASP A 438 -31.86 14.06 -3.08
CA ASP A 438 -32.86 14.92 -2.46
C ASP A 438 -32.21 16.04 -1.61
N ASP A 439 -30.96 15.86 -1.16
CA ASP A 439 -30.23 16.91 -0.43
C ASP A 439 -29.93 18.14 -1.34
N PHE A 440 -30.02 18.00 -2.67
CA PHE A 440 -29.86 19.09 -3.62
C PHE A 440 -31.19 19.79 -3.97
N GLU A 441 -32.33 19.25 -3.53
CA GLU A 441 -33.64 19.84 -3.77
C GLU A 441 -33.96 20.91 -2.72
N GLN A 442 -34.32 22.11 -3.18
CA GLN A 442 -34.79 23.20 -2.32
C GLN A 442 -36.32 23.34 -2.35
N THR A 443 -36.88 23.72 -1.20
CA THR A 443 -38.30 24.03 -0.98
C THR A 443 -38.62 25.48 -1.37
N GLU A 444 -39.27 25.65 -2.53
CA GLU A 444 -39.97 26.85 -3.03
C GLU A 444 -39.17 28.14 -3.34
N GLY A 445 -39.46 28.77 -4.49
CA GLY A 445 -39.18 30.21 -4.71
C GLY A 445 -38.09 30.63 -5.71
N ILE A 446 -37.40 29.71 -6.40
CA ILE A 446 -36.36 30.09 -7.39
C ILE A 446 -37.00 30.69 -8.65
N ALA A 447 -37.19 32.01 -8.66
CA ALA A 447 -37.54 32.78 -9.86
C ALA A 447 -36.27 33.09 -10.67
N HIS A 448 -35.69 32.08 -11.33
CA HIS A 448 -34.49 32.28 -12.15
C HIS A 448 -34.60 31.62 -13.54
N ASN A 449 -34.00 32.27 -14.53
CA ASN A 449 -34.03 31.86 -15.93
C ASN A 449 -32.96 30.79 -16.18
N ALA A 450 -33.37 29.55 -16.51
CA ALA A 450 -32.44 28.45 -16.79
C ALA A 450 -31.41 28.76 -17.90
N ASN A 451 -31.66 29.76 -18.76
CA ASN A 451 -30.69 30.21 -19.77
C ASN A 451 -29.41 30.82 -19.15
N GLU A 452 -29.42 31.26 -17.90
CA GLU A 452 -28.22 31.75 -17.21
C GLU A 452 -27.15 30.66 -17.06
N LEU A 453 -27.55 29.38 -17.08
CA LEU A 453 -26.65 28.24 -17.01
C LEU A 453 -25.86 27.97 -18.31
N GLN A 454 -26.19 28.65 -19.43
CA GLN A 454 -25.48 28.47 -20.71
C GLN A 454 -23.97 28.70 -20.59
N ARG A 455 -23.53 29.53 -19.64
CA ARG A 455 -22.11 29.79 -19.36
C ARG A 455 -21.31 28.56 -18.91
N PHE A 456 -21.99 27.54 -18.38
CA PHE A 456 -21.41 26.27 -17.94
C PHE A 456 -21.47 25.18 -19.01
N GLY A 457 -22.05 25.48 -20.17
CA GLY A 457 -22.14 24.57 -21.30
C GLY A 457 -20.78 24.35 -21.98
N HIS A 458 -20.48 23.10 -22.33
CA HIS A 458 -19.23 22.73 -23.00
C HIS A 458 -19.20 23.23 -24.45
N ARG A 459 -18.02 23.65 -24.92
CA ARG A 459 -17.80 24.10 -26.31
C ARG A 459 -17.43 22.92 -27.21
N GLN A 460 -17.69 23.04 -28.51
CA GLN A 460 -17.56 21.92 -29.45
C GLN A 460 -16.13 21.51 -29.84
N THR A 461 -15.10 22.31 -29.53
CA THR A 461 -13.72 21.98 -29.93
C THR A 461 -13.19 20.80 -29.11
N LEU A 462 -12.90 19.69 -29.80
CA LEU A 462 -12.40 18.46 -29.19
C LEU A 462 -10.88 18.41 -29.27
N HIS A 463 -10.23 18.17 -28.13
CA HIS A 463 -8.81 17.83 -28.06
C HIS A 463 -8.67 16.32 -27.84
N PRO A 464 -8.02 15.58 -28.76
CA PRO A 464 -7.82 14.15 -28.60
C PRO A 464 -6.80 13.88 -27.48
N PHE A 465 -7.02 12.80 -26.75
CA PHE A 465 -6.13 12.32 -25.69
C PHE A 465 -6.02 10.79 -25.77
N ASP A 466 -4.94 10.23 -25.22
CA ASP A 466 -4.71 8.78 -25.22
C ASP A 466 -5.50 8.11 -24.08
N ILE A 467 -6.16 6.98 -24.34
CA ILE A 467 -6.81 6.16 -23.31
C ILE A 467 -6.03 4.87 -23.15
N GLU A 468 -5.35 4.71 -22.03
CA GLU A 468 -4.61 3.50 -21.69
C GLU A 468 -5.38 2.65 -20.68
N THR A 469 -5.27 1.33 -20.80
CA THR A 469 -5.93 0.40 -19.88
C THR A 469 -4.89 -0.23 -18.95
N LEU A 470 -5.12 -0.12 -17.65
CA LEU A 470 -4.32 -0.81 -16.65
C LEU A 470 -4.73 -2.28 -16.60
N HIS A 471 -3.87 -3.17 -17.10
CA HIS A 471 -4.12 -4.61 -17.10
C HIS A 471 -3.52 -5.21 -15.82
N TYR A 472 -4.36 -5.81 -14.97
CA TYR A 472 -3.96 -6.34 -13.65
C TYR A 472 -3.29 -7.72 -13.72
N ILE A 473 -3.59 -8.52 -14.74
CA ILE A 473 -2.94 -9.80 -15.00
C ILE A 473 -2.40 -9.70 -16.42
N GLN A 474 -1.18 -10.17 -16.65
CA GLN A 474 -0.74 -10.48 -18.01
C GLN A 474 -1.63 -11.62 -18.53
N LEU A 475 -2.80 -11.27 -19.08
CA LEU A 475 -3.89 -12.19 -19.45
C LEU A 475 -3.50 -13.21 -20.53
N ARG A 476 -2.31 -13.06 -21.12
CA ARG A 476 -1.83 -13.91 -22.18
C ARG A 476 -0.60 -14.67 -21.72
N LYS A 477 -0.80 -15.96 -21.46
CA LYS A 477 0.29 -16.95 -21.36
C LYS A 477 1.05 -17.10 -22.69
N GLU A 478 0.50 -16.59 -23.80
CA GLU A 478 1.02 -16.82 -25.16
C GLU A 478 0.75 -15.65 -26.13
N SER A 479 1.61 -15.51 -27.13
CA SER A 479 1.43 -14.51 -28.20
C SER A 479 0.30 -14.92 -29.16
N ARG A 480 -0.46 -13.93 -29.64
CA ARG A 480 -1.44 -14.12 -30.73
C ARG A 480 -0.87 -13.67 -32.05
N TYR A 481 -1.29 -14.30 -33.14
CA TYR A 481 -0.84 -14.01 -34.50
C TYR A 481 -2.03 -13.67 -35.38
N ILE A 482 -1.89 -12.63 -36.21
CA ILE A 482 -2.90 -12.27 -37.19
C ILE A 482 -2.90 -13.36 -38.25
N HIS A 483 -4.04 -14.05 -38.36
CA HIS A 483 -4.26 -15.06 -39.38
C HIS A 483 -5.73 -15.05 -39.72
N LYS A 484 -6.07 -14.71 -40.97
CA LYS A 484 -7.45 -14.66 -41.46
C LYS A 484 -7.78 -15.94 -42.21
N THR A 485 -8.60 -16.80 -41.62
CA THR A 485 -9.18 -17.98 -42.26
C THR A 485 -10.68 -18.02 -42.03
N ALA A 486 -11.42 -18.64 -42.94
CA ALA A 486 -12.85 -18.87 -42.78
C ALA A 486 -13.11 -19.80 -41.59
N VAL A 487 -14.17 -19.49 -40.84
CA VAL A 487 -14.64 -20.22 -39.66
C VAL A 487 -16.15 -20.44 -39.78
N ALA A 488 -16.61 -21.65 -39.44
CA ALA A 488 -18.01 -21.89 -39.16
C ALA A 488 -18.16 -22.25 -37.67
N ILE A 489 -19.03 -21.53 -36.97
CA ILE A 489 -19.36 -21.77 -35.58
C ILE A 489 -20.73 -22.44 -35.51
N ARG A 490 -20.80 -23.60 -34.87
CA ARG A 490 -22.05 -24.29 -34.55
C ARG A 490 -22.34 -24.11 -33.07
N TYR A 491 -23.54 -23.60 -32.80
CA TYR A 491 -24.06 -23.40 -31.46
C TYR A 491 -25.54 -23.76 -31.46
N HIS A 492 -25.93 -24.79 -30.71
CA HIS A 492 -27.21 -25.47 -30.84
C HIS A 492 -27.50 -25.85 -32.30
N ASP A 493 -28.67 -25.48 -32.84
CA ASP A 493 -29.08 -25.73 -34.23
C ASP A 493 -28.64 -24.64 -35.22
N GLN A 494 -27.92 -23.60 -34.75
CA GLN A 494 -27.48 -22.50 -35.59
C GLN A 494 -26.03 -22.69 -36.06
N SER A 495 -25.79 -22.39 -37.34
CA SER A 495 -24.45 -22.34 -37.93
C SER A 495 -24.17 -20.92 -38.43
N LEU A 496 -23.17 -20.28 -37.84
CA LEU A 496 -22.77 -18.92 -38.16
C LEU A 496 -21.43 -18.93 -38.88
N LEU A 497 -21.32 -18.12 -39.93
CA LEU A 497 -20.11 -17.98 -40.72
C LEU A 497 -19.34 -16.73 -40.32
N GLY A 498 -18.02 -16.83 -40.41
CA GLY A 498 -17.11 -15.74 -40.08
C GLY A 498 -15.67 -16.02 -40.48
N TRP A 499 -14.77 -15.24 -39.91
CA TRP A 499 -13.33 -15.41 -40.09
C TRP A 499 -12.56 -15.17 -38.80
N THR A 500 -11.41 -15.83 -38.66
CA THR A 500 -10.47 -15.50 -37.60
C THR A 500 -9.88 -14.11 -37.82
N ARG A 501 -9.75 -13.33 -36.76
CA ARG A 501 -8.98 -12.08 -36.69
C ARG A 501 -7.56 -12.35 -36.21
N ASP A 502 -7.47 -13.15 -35.14
CA ASP A 502 -6.22 -13.65 -34.60
C ASP A 502 -6.36 -15.08 -34.08
N ILE A 503 -5.20 -15.76 -33.97
CA ILE A 503 -5.07 -17.13 -33.48
C ILE A 503 -3.95 -17.22 -32.45
N SER A 504 -4.10 -18.10 -31.47
CA SER A 504 -3.05 -18.57 -30.56
C SER A 504 -3.21 -20.07 -30.31
N ALA A 505 -2.35 -20.71 -29.51
CA ALA A 505 -2.50 -22.15 -29.29
C ALA A 505 -3.78 -22.46 -28.47
N HIS A 506 -4.17 -21.60 -27.55
CA HIS A 506 -5.31 -21.80 -26.65
C HIS A 506 -6.53 -20.94 -26.99
N GLY A 507 -6.48 -20.08 -28.01
CA GLY A 507 -7.56 -19.14 -28.25
C GLY A 507 -7.68 -18.64 -29.67
N LEU A 508 -8.89 -18.17 -29.99
CA LEU A 508 -9.25 -17.59 -31.27
C LEU A 508 -10.01 -16.29 -31.02
N GLN A 509 -9.78 -15.29 -31.87
CA GLN A 509 -10.74 -14.20 -32.05
C GLN A 509 -11.44 -14.40 -33.38
N VAL A 510 -12.76 -14.51 -33.38
CA VAL A 510 -13.57 -14.75 -34.58
C VAL A 510 -14.52 -13.58 -34.78
N GLU A 511 -14.63 -13.10 -36.02
CA GLU A 511 -15.62 -12.12 -36.43
C GLU A 511 -16.65 -12.81 -37.30
N LEU A 512 -17.92 -12.68 -36.93
CA LEU A 512 -19.07 -13.27 -37.58
C LEU A 512 -19.78 -12.26 -38.48
N GLU A 513 -20.46 -12.78 -39.50
CA GLU A 513 -21.29 -11.97 -40.40
C GLU A 513 -22.57 -11.48 -39.71
N ASN A 514 -23.08 -12.25 -38.74
CA ASN A 514 -24.29 -11.93 -37.99
C ASN A 514 -24.03 -11.97 -36.47
N PRO A 515 -24.78 -11.21 -35.66
CA PRO A 515 -24.67 -11.24 -34.20
C PRO A 515 -24.85 -12.66 -33.60
N PHE A 516 -24.02 -12.99 -32.61
CA PHE A 516 -24.09 -14.25 -31.87
C PHE A 516 -25.08 -14.16 -30.70
N GLU A 517 -25.95 -15.17 -30.55
CA GLU A 517 -27.01 -15.16 -29.53
C GLU A 517 -26.61 -15.78 -28.18
N GLY A 518 -25.45 -16.46 -28.10
CA GLY A 518 -24.97 -17.08 -26.87
C GLY A 518 -24.43 -16.09 -25.82
N LYS A 519 -24.14 -16.63 -24.64
CA LYS A 519 -23.61 -15.91 -23.47
C LYS A 519 -22.19 -16.34 -23.16
N GLN A 520 -21.50 -15.53 -22.35
CA GLN A 520 -20.20 -15.91 -21.80
C GLN A 520 -20.27 -17.29 -21.14
N ASP A 521 -19.17 -18.05 -21.25
CA ASP A 521 -18.99 -19.43 -20.81
C ASP A 521 -19.73 -20.51 -21.61
N ASP A 522 -20.52 -20.15 -22.62
CA ASP A 522 -21.11 -21.12 -23.54
C ASP A 522 -20.04 -21.86 -24.35
N VAL A 523 -20.28 -23.14 -24.63
CA VAL A 523 -19.40 -23.97 -25.46
C VAL A 523 -19.93 -24.01 -26.89
N VAL A 524 -19.06 -23.72 -27.84
CA VAL A 524 -19.34 -23.74 -29.28
C VAL A 524 -18.45 -24.75 -29.99
N THR A 525 -18.94 -25.30 -31.10
CA THR A 525 -18.13 -26.14 -31.98
C THR A 525 -17.65 -25.33 -33.17
N ILE A 526 -16.34 -25.34 -33.41
CA ILE A 526 -15.68 -24.59 -34.49
C ILE A 526 -15.24 -25.55 -35.59
N ALA A 527 -15.54 -25.16 -36.83
CA ALA A 527 -14.97 -25.75 -38.03
C ALA A 527 -14.09 -24.75 -38.80
N LEU A 528 -12.93 -25.21 -39.26
CA LEU A 528 -11.92 -24.44 -40.01
C LEU A 528 -11.74 -25.04 -41.42
N PRO A 529 -12.70 -24.86 -42.34
CA PRO A 529 -12.76 -25.62 -43.59
C PRO A 529 -11.53 -25.48 -44.50
N ARG A 530 -10.93 -24.28 -44.57
CA ARG A 530 -9.70 -24.06 -45.37
C ARG A 530 -8.49 -24.75 -44.78
N LEU A 531 -8.35 -24.74 -43.46
CA LEU A 531 -7.24 -25.40 -42.78
C LEU A 531 -7.41 -26.92 -42.77
N GLN A 532 -8.65 -27.42 -42.67
CA GLN A 532 -8.97 -28.85 -42.79
C GLN A 532 -8.48 -29.43 -44.12
N ALA A 533 -8.64 -28.70 -45.23
CA ALA A 533 -8.18 -29.14 -46.55
C ALA A 533 -6.64 -29.30 -46.63
N LEU A 534 -5.91 -28.54 -45.80
CA LEU A 534 -4.45 -28.57 -45.72
C LEU A 534 -3.93 -29.61 -44.70
N ALA A 535 -4.72 -29.90 -43.66
CA ALA A 535 -4.36 -30.78 -42.55
C ALA A 535 -5.13 -32.11 -42.61
N LYS A 536 -4.82 -32.95 -43.61
CA LYS A 536 -5.57 -34.21 -43.87
C LYS A 536 -5.54 -35.24 -42.73
N GLY A 537 -4.61 -35.11 -41.78
CA GLY A 537 -4.47 -36.01 -40.62
C GLY A 537 -5.04 -35.46 -39.30
N THR A 538 -5.77 -34.34 -39.33
CA THR A 538 -6.25 -33.67 -38.12
C THR A 538 -7.71 -33.26 -38.31
N ASP A 539 -8.57 -33.56 -37.34
CA ASP A 539 -9.96 -33.07 -37.36
C ASP A 539 -10.00 -31.61 -36.89
N LEU A 540 -10.28 -30.71 -37.82
CA LEU A 540 -10.47 -29.27 -37.62
C LEU A 540 -11.92 -28.86 -37.90
N GLN A 541 -12.86 -29.81 -37.97
CA GLN A 541 -14.29 -29.54 -38.16
C GLN A 541 -15.09 -29.59 -36.86
N HIS A 542 -14.57 -30.23 -35.81
CA HIS A 542 -15.26 -30.44 -34.54
C HIS A 542 -14.42 -29.95 -33.35
N LEU A 543 -13.98 -28.70 -33.38
CA LEU A 543 -13.15 -28.13 -32.32
C LEU A 543 -14.00 -27.47 -31.24
N SER A 544 -13.92 -27.96 -30.00
CA SER A 544 -14.69 -27.40 -28.88
C SER A 544 -14.00 -26.18 -28.27
N TYR A 545 -14.70 -25.05 -28.25
CA TYR A 545 -14.21 -23.81 -27.64
C TYR A 545 -15.26 -23.22 -26.71
N ARG A 546 -14.82 -22.66 -25.59
CA ARG A 546 -15.63 -21.86 -24.67
C ARG A 546 -15.58 -20.39 -25.06
N LEU A 547 -16.74 -19.74 -25.02
CA LEU A 547 -16.89 -18.31 -25.23
C LEU A 547 -16.40 -17.54 -23.99
N VAL A 548 -15.35 -16.74 -24.16
CA VAL A 548 -14.76 -15.91 -23.09
C VAL A 548 -15.41 -14.54 -23.05
N SER A 549 -15.62 -13.91 -24.20
CA SER A 549 -16.28 -12.60 -24.27
C SER A 549 -16.80 -12.28 -25.67
N LEU A 550 -17.68 -11.30 -25.72
CA LEU A 550 -18.33 -10.74 -26.91
C LEU A 550 -18.10 -9.24 -26.95
N ASN A 551 -17.99 -8.66 -28.15
CA ASN A 551 -18.11 -7.21 -28.28
C ASN A 551 -19.58 -6.75 -28.16
N LEU A 552 -19.81 -5.44 -28.02
CA LEU A 552 -21.16 -4.86 -27.85
C LEU A 552 -22.13 -5.22 -28.99
N THR A 553 -21.64 -5.30 -30.23
CA THR A 553 -22.45 -5.69 -31.40
C THR A 553 -22.64 -7.20 -31.55
N ARG A 554 -22.03 -7.99 -30.66
CA ARG A 554 -22.04 -9.47 -30.63
C ARG A 554 -21.54 -10.15 -31.90
N THR A 555 -20.79 -9.44 -32.74
CA THR A 555 -20.20 -9.99 -33.98
C THR A 555 -18.75 -10.41 -33.81
N VAL A 556 -18.08 -10.02 -32.73
CA VAL A 556 -16.70 -10.44 -32.43
C VAL A 556 -16.69 -11.29 -31.17
N LEU A 557 -16.24 -12.53 -31.34
CA LEU A 557 -16.14 -13.56 -30.31
C LEU A 557 -14.69 -13.75 -29.88
N HIS A 558 -14.49 -13.82 -28.57
CA HIS A 558 -13.23 -14.27 -27.97
C HIS A 558 -13.42 -15.68 -27.44
N LEU A 559 -12.67 -16.63 -27.99
CA LEU A 559 -12.84 -18.06 -27.74
C LEU A 559 -11.58 -18.63 -27.08
N HIS A 560 -11.77 -19.56 -26.15
CA HIS A 560 -10.72 -20.34 -25.50
C HIS A 560 -10.99 -21.83 -25.69
N ILE A 561 -9.96 -22.67 -25.76
CA ILE A 561 -10.16 -24.12 -25.89
C ILE A 561 -11.00 -24.67 -24.72
N GLU A 562 -11.84 -25.65 -25.00
CA GLU A 562 -12.62 -26.34 -23.99
C GLU A 562 -12.05 -27.73 -23.70
N GLY A 563 -11.93 -28.10 -22.42
CA GLY A 563 -11.45 -29.41 -21.98
C GLY A 563 -9.94 -29.49 -21.71
N ASP A 564 -9.40 -30.73 -21.71
CA ASP A 564 -7.98 -30.99 -21.42
C ASP A 564 -7.08 -30.42 -22.53
N SER A 565 -6.27 -29.42 -22.16
CA SER A 565 -5.39 -28.73 -23.07
C SER A 565 -4.40 -29.65 -23.79
N ASP A 566 -3.90 -30.72 -23.15
CA ASP A 566 -2.89 -31.60 -23.76
C ASP A 566 -3.49 -32.50 -24.85
N ARG A 567 -4.80 -32.70 -24.82
CA ARG A 567 -5.55 -33.55 -25.77
C ARG A 567 -6.35 -32.75 -26.79
N HIS A 568 -6.46 -31.43 -26.62
CA HIS A 568 -7.25 -30.60 -27.51
C HIS A 568 -6.62 -30.47 -28.91
N THR A 569 -7.28 -31.06 -29.91
CA THR A 569 -6.79 -31.15 -31.31
C THR A 569 -6.47 -29.78 -31.90
N GLY A 570 -7.30 -28.77 -31.66
CA GLY A 570 -7.08 -27.42 -32.15
C GLY A 570 -5.81 -26.79 -31.56
N ARG A 571 -5.47 -27.09 -30.30
CA ARG A 571 -4.28 -26.53 -29.65
C ARG A 571 -3.02 -27.12 -30.23
N GLN A 572 -2.99 -28.45 -30.38
CA GLN A 572 -1.86 -29.15 -31.00
C GLN A 572 -1.62 -28.63 -32.42
N PHE A 573 -2.68 -28.47 -33.20
CA PHE A 573 -2.62 -27.93 -34.54
C PHE A 573 -2.09 -26.49 -34.58
N PHE A 574 -2.67 -25.57 -33.81
CA PHE A 574 -2.24 -24.16 -33.82
C PHE A 574 -0.85 -23.98 -33.22
N SER A 575 -0.44 -24.78 -32.24
CA SER A 575 0.94 -24.78 -31.73
C SER A 575 1.94 -25.08 -32.85
N LEU A 576 1.71 -26.17 -33.59
CA LEU A 576 2.56 -26.57 -34.71
C LEU A 576 2.52 -25.56 -35.85
N LEU A 577 1.35 -25.04 -36.21
CA LEU A 577 1.18 -24.05 -37.26
C LEU A 577 1.95 -22.77 -36.92
N ILE A 578 1.86 -22.31 -35.67
CA ILE A 578 2.57 -21.11 -35.20
C ILE A 578 4.07 -21.35 -35.17
N GLU A 579 4.53 -22.46 -34.59
CA GLU A 579 5.95 -22.78 -34.48
C GLU A 579 6.64 -22.90 -35.85
N SER A 580 6.00 -23.59 -36.79
CA SER A 580 6.52 -23.79 -38.15
C SER A 580 6.49 -22.54 -39.04
N ASN A 581 5.68 -21.53 -38.70
CA ASN A 581 5.48 -20.34 -39.53
C ASN A 581 5.79 -19.02 -38.80
N ARG A 582 6.58 -19.03 -37.72
CA ARG A 582 6.89 -17.82 -36.93
C ARG A 582 7.40 -16.64 -37.76
N SER A 583 8.20 -16.87 -38.80
CA SER A 583 8.72 -15.81 -39.68
C SER A 583 7.69 -15.25 -40.68
N LYS A 584 6.59 -15.95 -40.91
CA LYS A 584 5.52 -15.59 -41.87
C LYS A 584 4.26 -15.06 -41.18
N LEU A 585 4.04 -15.45 -39.93
CA LEU A 585 2.91 -15.00 -39.13
C LEU A 585 3.24 -13.65 -38.48
N LYS A 586 2.46 -12.62 -38.81
CA LYS A 586 2.55 -11.33 -38.14
C LYS A 586 1.97 -11.49 -36.73
N ALA A 587 2.82 -11.46 -35.70
CA ALA A 587 2.36 -11.35 -34.32
C ALA A 587 1.38 -10.17 -34.23
N VAL A 588 0.29 -10.33 -33.50
CA VAL A 588 -0.59 -9.21 -33.15
C VAL A 588 0.26 -8.25 -32.33
N GLN A 589 0.83 -7.26 -32.99
CA GLN A 589 1.27 -6.05 -32.33
C GLN A 589 0.00 -5.47 -31.76
N GLU A 590 -0.14 -5.48 -30.43
CA GLU A 590 -1.06 -4.54 -29.81
C GLU A 590 -0.67 -3.19 -30.42
N GLN A 591 -1.55 -2.59 -31.22
CA GLN A 591 -1.34 -1.26 -31.78
C GLN A 591 -1.45 -0.25 -30.64
N ARG A 592 -0.56 -0.35 -29.65
CA ARG A 592 -0.32 0.69 -28.68
C ARG A 592 0.71 1.61 -29.32
N ARG A 593 0.35 2.88 -29.43
CA ARG A 593 1.20 3.93 -30.00
C ARG A 593 2.55 4.00 -29.27
N TYR A 594 2.57 3.64 -27.98
CA TYR A 594 3.76 3.58 -27.13
C TYR A 594 3.75 2.30 -26.26
N ARG A 595 4.77 1.45 -26.40
CA ARG A 595 4.94 0.26 -25.57
C ARG A 595 5.28 0.68 -24.14
N GLY A 596 4.56 0.18 -23.13
CA GLY A 596 4.85 0.46 -21.73
C GLY A 596 4.24 1.75 -21.17
N LEU A 597 3.51 2.54 -21.96
CA LEU A 597 2.87 3.78 -21.52
C LEU A 597 1.93 3.56 -20.32
N ALA A 598 1.04 2.58 -20.38
CA ALA A 598 0.15 2.26 -19.24
C ALA A 598 0.92 2.00 -17.93
N ARG A 599 2.08 1.33 -18.00
CA ARG A 599 2.94 1.08 -16.82
C ARG A 599 3.61 2.37 -16.35
N ALA A 600 4.11 3.20 -17.25
CA ALA A 600 4.68 4.50 -16.90
C ALA A 600 3.65 5.43 -16.23
N LEU A 601 2.45 5.53 -16.81
CA LEU A 601 1.33 6.30 -16.25
C LEU A 601 0.91 5.76 -14.87
N ARG A 602 0.80 4.43 -14.73
CA ARG A 602 0.57 3.76 -13.43
C ARG A 602 1.61 4.18 -12.40
N ASN A 603 2.89 4.12 -12.76
CA ASN A 603 3.99 4.44 -11.86
C ASN A 603 3.94 5.91 -11.41
N ILE A 604 3.72 6.84 -12.35
CA ILE A 604 3.50 8.26 -12.02
C ILE A 604 2.37 8.38 -11.01
N TYR A 605 1.19 7.84 -11.30
CA TYR A 605 0.03 7.94 -10.40
C TYR A 605 0.31 7.37 -8.99
N SER A 606 1.03 6.25 -8.88
CA SER A 606 1.38 5.62 -7.60
C SER A 606 2.21 6.53 -6.67
N HIS A 607 2.96 7.50 -7.21
CA HIS A 607 3.67 8.49 -6.40
C HIS A 607 2.73 9.51 -5.73
N HIS A 608 1.55 9.73 -6.33
CA HIS A 608 0.63 10.77 -5.91
C HIS A 608 -0.49 10.23 -5.04
N LEU A 609 -1.19 9.14 -5.40
CA LEU A 609 -2.27 8.53 -4.60
C LEU A 609 -3.15 9.54 -3.82
N PHE A 610 -4.29 9.95 -4.41
CA PHE A 610 -5.16 11.00 -3.85
C PHE A 610 -6.19 10.50 -2.83
N CYS A 611 -6.41 9.19 -2.74
CA CYS A 611 -7.32 8.54 -1.79
C CYS A 611 -6.54 7.70 -0.78
N SER A 612 -7.21 7.25 0.29
CA SER A 612 -6.59 6.40 1.31
C SER A 612 -7.10 4.96 1.18
N PRO A 613 -6.40 4.06 0.45
CA PRO A 613 -6.81 2.68 0.35
C PRO A 613 -6.56 1.93 1.66
N ILE A 614 -7.48 1.06 2.06
CA ILE A 614 -7.38 0.23 3.25
C ILE A 614 -7.48 -1.24 2.86
N TYR A 615 -6.86 -2.12 3.65
CA TYR A 615 -6.77 -3.54 3.30
C TYR A 615 -7.31 -4.41 4.42
N LEU A 616 -8.18 -5.34 4.03
CA LEU A 616 -8.77 -6.33 4.90
C LEU A 616 -8.10 -7.68 4.68
N ASN A 617 -7.63 -8.27 5.76
CA ASN A 617 -6.96 -9.56 5.74
C ASN A 617 -7.74 -10.58 6.55
N LYS A 618 -7.81 -11.82 6.06
CA LYS A 618 -8.31 -12.98 6.80
C LYS A 618 -7.14 -13.70 7.45
N LEU A 619 -6.90 -13.41 8.73
CA LEU A 619 -5.80 -13.97 9.51
C LEU A 619 -6.34 -14.98 10.52
N LYS A 620 -5.94 -16.25 10.40
CA LYS A 620 -6.37 -17.34 11.29
C LYS A 620 -7.91 -17.41 11.47
N GLY A 621 -8.65 -17.15 10.39
CA GLY A 621 -10.11 -17.16 10.37
C GLY A 621 -10.79 -15.85 10.77
N ILE A 622 -10.05 -14.86 11.27
CA ILE A 622 -10.59 -13.55 11.67
C ILE A 622 -10.27 -12.52 10.59
N THR A 623 -11.29 -11.78 10.16
CA THR A 623 -11.10 -10.64 9.25
C THR A 623 -10.74 -9.38 10.03
N LYS A 624 -9.68 -8.69 9.63
CA LYS A 624 -9.24 -7.43 10.25
C LYS A 624 -8.75 -6.43 9.22
N LEU A 625 -8.86 -5.15 9.55
CA LEU A 625 -8.09 -4.10 8.89
C LEU A 625 -6.64 -4.20 9.37
N THR A 626 -5.69 -4.26 8.44
CA THR A 626 -4.27 -4.43 8.80
C THR A 626 -3.37 -3.32 8.30
N SER A 627 -3.77 -2.68 7.20
CA SER A 627 -2.91 -1.80 6.43
C SER A 627 -3.70 -0.67 5.77
N ILE A 628 -3.04 0.47 5.59
CA ILE A 628 -3.52 1.64 4.86
C ILE A 628 -2.43 2.10 3.88
N GLY A 629 -2.79 2.38 2.63
CA GLY A 629 -1.87 2.98 1.67
C GLY A 629 -1.75 4.48 1.89
N LYS A 630 -0.53 5.00 1.76
CA LYS A 630 -0.21 6.41 1.91
C LYS A 630 0.62 6.89 0.73
N SER A 631 0.35 8.11 0.31
CA SER A 631 1.25 8.85 -0.57
C SER A 631 2.43 9.43 0.22
N ALA A 632 3.43 9.97 -0.48
CA ALA A 632 4.52 10.69 0.19
C ALA A 632 4.04 12.01 0.83
N ARG A 633 2.98 12.61 0.28
CA ARG A 633 2.41 13.88 0.72
C ARG A 633 1.22 13.64 1.68
N PRO A 634 1.02 14.52 2.67
CA PRO A 634 -0.12 14.39 3.57
C PRO A 634 -1.45 14.62 2.83
N ARG A 635 -2.49 13.90 3.26
CA ARG A 635 -3.88 14.03 2.75
C ARG A 635 -4.79 14.62 3.83
N HIS A 636 -5.94 15.18 3.45
CA HIS A 636 -6.89 15.79 4.39
C HIS A 636 -7.30 14.84 5.53
N LEU A 637 -7.54 13.55 5.21
CA LEU A 637 -7.89 12.55 6.21
C LEU A 637 -6.74 12.14 7.14
N ASP A 638 -5.48 12.52 6.86
CA ASP A 638 -4.34 12.10 7.70
C ASP A 638 -4.48 12.57 9.15
N ASN A 639 -5.07 13.74 9.39
CA ASN A 639 -5.29 14.23 10.74
C ASN A 639 -6.30 13.34 11.47
N LEU A 640 -7.47 13.10 10.86
CA LEU A 640 -8.50 12.19 11.40
C LEU A 640 -7.90 10.82 11.74
N LEU A 641 -7.13 10.26 10.82
CA LEU A 641 -6.55 8.93 10.91
C LEU A 641 -5.42 8.81 11.94
N ARG A 642 -4.76 9.91 12.34
CA ARG A 642 -3.68 9.86 13.35
C ARG A 642 -4.16 10.13 14.77
N THR A 643 -5.36 10.69 14.94
CA THR A 643 -5.86 11.17 16.23
C THR A 643 -5.89 10.08 17.31
N CYS A 644 -6.29 8.85 16.95
CA CYS A 644 -6.40 7.72 17.88
C CYS A 644 -5.21 6.76 17.86
N ALA A 645 -4.16 7.03 17.07
CA ALA A 645 -3.05 6.10 16.90
C ALA A 645 -2.18 6.01 18.16
N GLU A 646 -1.88 4.79 18.60
CA GLU A 646 -1.06 4.57 19.80
C GLU A 646 0.40 5.04 19.59
N GLN A 647 0.95 4.77 18.41
CA GLN A 647 2.34 5.10 18.08
C GLN A 647 2.43 6.26 17.11
N LYS A 648 3.42 7.13 17.35
CA LYS A 648 3.74 8.25 16.45
C LYS A 648 4.08 7.72 15.06
N GLY A 649 3.26 8.06 14.07
CA GLY A 649 3.44 7.66 12.67
C GLY A 649 2.67 6.41 12.23
N GLN A 650 1.84 5.83 13.10
CA GLN A 650 0.77 4.91 12.72
C GLN A 650 -0.53 5.67 12.41
N ASP A 651 -1.45 4.99 11.73
CA ASP A 651 -2.81 5.44 11.52
C ASP A 651 -3.77 4.48 12.24
N ASN A 652 -4.93 5.00 12.58
CA ASN A 652 -5.98 4.32 13.31
C ASN A 652 -7.33 4.58 12.63
N LEU A 653 -8.08 3.51 12.40
CA LEU A 653 -9.35 3.57 11.67
C LEU A 653 -10.60 3.60 12.56
N TYR A 654 -10.43 3.74 13.88
CA TYR A 654 -11.52 3.81 14.86
C TYR A 654 -12.57 4.87 14.49
N PRO A 655 -12.21 6.11 14.09
CA PRO A 655 -13.21 7.12 13.77
C PRO A 655 -14.17 6.75 12.64
N LEU A 656 -13.84 5.75 11.81
CA LEU A 656 -14.65 5.34 10.66
C LEU A 656 -15.34 4.00 10.86
N PHE A 657 -14.79 3.11 11.71
CA PHE A 657 -15.26 1.73 11.82
C PHE A 657 -15.55 1.28 13.25
N GLN A 658 -15.71 2.20 14.19
CA GLN A 658 -16.15 1.87 15.54
C GLN A 658 -17.50 1.12 15.53
N GLU A 659 -17.71 0.27 16.53
CA GLU A 659 -18.98 -0.43 16.76
C GLU A 659 -19.44 -1.28 15.55
N GLU A 660 -20.70 -1.13 15.11
CA GLU A 660 -21.30 -1.91 14.03
C GLU A 660 -20.85 -1.44 12.63
N LEU A 661 -20.26 -0.25 12.50
CA LEU A 661 -19.85 0.33 11.22
C LEU A 661 -18.83 -0.54 10.49
N PHE A 662 -17.92 -1.22 11.20
CA PHE A 662 -17.00 -2.17 10.58
C PHE A 662 -17.74 -3.30 9.85
N ASN A 663 -18.81 -3.82 10.47
CA ASN A 663 -19.59 -4.91 9.89
C ASN A 663 -20.42 -4.40 8.71
N GLU A 664 -21.12 -3.27 8.89
CA GLU A 664 -22.00 -2.69 7.88
C GLU A 664 -21.24 -2.23 6.64
N LEU A 665 -20.14 -1.48 6.81
CA LEU A 665 -19.40 -0.89 5.69
C LEU A 665 -18.45 -1.86 5.00
N LEU A 666 -17.93 -2.87 5.70
CA LEU A 666 -16.84 -3.70 5.19
C LEU A 666 -17.17 -5.20 5.16
N LEU A 667 -17.54 -5.81 6.29
CA LEU A 667 -17.73 -7.28 6.33
C LEU A 667 -18.96 -7.74 5.57
N ASN A 668 -20.13 -7.15 5.82
CA ASN A 668 -21.38 -7.56 5.20
C ASN A 668 -21.32 -7.40 3.67
N PRO A 669 -20.82 -6.28 3.11
CA PRO A 669 -20.67 -6.13 1.67
C PRO A 669 -19.67 -7.14 1.07
N LEU A 670 -18.54 -7.41 1.73
CA LEU A 670 -17.56 -8.39 1.22
C LEU A 670 -18.09 -9.83 1.14
N LEU A 671 -19.12 -10.16 1.93
CA LEU A 671 -19.76 -11.48 1.87
C LEU A 671 -20.64 -11.66 0.62
N THR A 672 -21.15 -10.57 0.05
CA THR A 672 -22.09 -10.60 -1.08
C THR A 672 -21.45 -10.19 -2.40
N ILE A 673 -20.44 -9.32 -2.36
CA ILE A 673 -19.77 -8.76 -3.54
C ILE A 673 -18.82 -9.78 -4.17
N GLU A 674 -18.96 -10.00 -5.47
CA GLU A 674 -18.03 -10.76 -6.27
C GLU A 674 -16.84 -9.91 -6.72
N ARG A 675 -15.80 -10.55 -7.27
CA ARG A 675 -14.57 -9.86 -7.63
C ARG A 675 -14.78 -8.95 -8.85
N GLU A 676 -15.74 -9.23 -9.71
CA GLU A 676 -16.03 -8.47 -10.93
C GLU A 676 -17.05 -7.34 -10.71
N ASP A 677 -17.70 -7.31 -9.54
CA ASP A 677 -18.69 -6.31 -9.19
C ASP A 677 -18.06 -4.92 -8.99
N ARG A 678 -18.90 -3.90 -9.13
CA ARG A 678 -18.53 -2.53 -8.75
C ARG A 678 -18.30 -2.45 -7.24
N PRO A 679 -17.45 -1.52 -6.77
CA PRO A 679 -17.33 -1.23 -5.35
C PRO A 679 -18.70 -0.92 -4.75
N HIS A 680 -18.95 -1.45 -3.56
CA HIS A 680 -20.03 -0.95 -2.73
C HIS A 680 -19.55 0.29 -2.00
N GLU A 681 -20.37 1.34 -1.99
CA GLU A 681 -19.99 2.65 -1.49
C GLU A 681 -21.05 3.21 -0.56
N ASP A 682 -20.63 3.64 0.62
CA ASP A 682 -21.46 4.35 1.59
C ASP A 682 -20.72 5.57 2.13
N GLU A 683 -21.47 6.55 2.64
CA GLU A 683 -20.93 7.77 3.23
C GLU A 683 -21.08 7.75 4.75
N VAL A 684 -19.99 8.02 5.47
CA VAL A 684 -19.94 8.11 6.93
C VAL A 684 -19.73 9.56 7.33
N TYR A 685 -20.56 10.04 8.24
CA TYR A 685 -20.40 11.32 8.91
C TYR A 685 -19.71 11.10 10.25
N VAL A 686 -18.65 11.87 10.50
CA VAL A 686 -17.84 11.78 11.72
C VAL A 686 -17.80 13.14 12.39
N ALA A 687 -18.29 13.19 13.63
CA ALA A 687 -18.11 14.32 14.52
C ALA A 687 -16.93 14.04 15.45
N HIS A 688 -15.99 14.98 15.51
CA HIS A 688 -14.86 14.96 16.42
C HIS A 688 -14.99 16.10 17.43
N VAL A 689 -15.11 15.76 18.71
CA VAL A 689 -15.21 16.75 19.78
C VAL A 689 -13.85 16.93 20.44
N GLN A 690 -13.35 18.16 20.50
CA GLN A 690 -12.11 18.48 21.20
C GLN A 690 -12.38 18.52 22.71
N ALA A 691 -12.05 17.46 23.43
CA ALA A 691 -12.08 17.47 24.89
C ALA A 691 -10.77 18.06 25.46
N ASN A 692 -10.88 18.99 26.42
CA ASN A 692 -9.73 19.56 27.12
C ASN A 692 -9.09 18.51 28.05
N GLY A 693 -8.13 17.74 27.54
CA GLY A 693 -7.28 16.85 28.33
C GLY A 693 -7.74 15.40 28.45
N ASP A 694 -8.90 15.04 27.91
CA ASP A 694 -9.40 13.66 27.82
C ASP A 694 -9.12 13.03 26.43
N GLN A 695 -9.31 11.70 26.31
CA GLN A 695 -9.22 11.00 25.03
C GLN A 695 -10.17 11.61 23.98
N PRO A 696 -9.79 11.63 22.69
CA PRO A 696 -10.61 12.22 21.64
C PRO A 696 -11.95 11.47 21.52
N LEU A 697 -13.05 12.22 21.46
CA LEU A 697 -14.40 11.65 21.35
C LEU A 697 -14.88 11.73 19.90
N PHE A 698 -15.28 10.57 19.36
CA PHE A 698 -15.81 10.44 18.01
C PHE A 698 -17.25 9.92 18.04
N THR A 699 -18.13 10.58 17.30
CA THR A 699 -19.46 10.06 16.99
C THR A 699 -19.57 9.89 15.48
N SER A 700 -19.76 8.65 15.04
CA SER A 700 -19.76 8.30 13.62
C SER A 700 -21.06 7.60 13.24
N ARG A 701 -21.68 8.01 12.14
CA ARG A 701 -22.96 7.48 11.66
C ARG A 701 -22.99 7.40 10.14
N LEU A 702 -23.68 6.40 9.60
CA LEU A 702 -23.98 6.37 8.16
C LEU A 702 -24.86 7.58 7.78
N ALA A 703 -24.54 8.23 6.67
CA ALA A 703 -25.34 9.33 6.12
C ALA A 703 -26.77 8.90 5.78
N SER A 704 -26.96 7.62 5.46
CA SER A 704 -28.27 6.99 5.21
C SER A 704 -29.08 6.70 6.49
N SER A 705 -28.48 6.79 7.67
CA SER A 705 -29.16 6.55 8.97
C SER A 705 -29.91 7.77 9.50
N PHE A 706 -29.77 8.93 8.88
CA PHE A 706 -30.49 10.15 9.24
C PHE A 706 -31.86 10.16 8.59
N ALA A 707 -32.91 10.57 9.32
CA ALA A 707 -34.27 10.50 8.81
C ALA A 707 -34.56 11.56 7.73
N ASN A 708 -33.89 12.70 7.79
CA ASN A 708 -34.10 13.83 6.89
C ASN A 708 -32.89 14.77 6.82
N VAL A 709 -32.94 15.73 5.90
CA VAL A 709 -31.89 16.74 5.67
C VAL A 709 -31.66 17.63 6.90
N ALA A 710 -32.70 17.95 7.67
CA ALA A 710 -32.57 18.79 8.86
C ALA A 710 -31.73 18.12 9.96
N GLU A 711 -31.94 16.82 10.21
CA GLU A 711 -31.11 16.05 11.15
C GLU A 711 -29.66 15.95 10.69
N LYS A 712 -29.41 15.75 9.38
CA LYS A 712 -28.06 15.78 8.82
C LYS A 712 -27.38 17.11 9.12
N ARG A 713 -28.08 18.23 8.89
CA ARG A 713 -27.56 19.58 9.14
C ARG A 713 -27.26 19.82 10.62
N GLU A 714 -28.18 19.47 11.50
CA GLU A 714 -28.02 19.63 12.94
C GLU A 714 -26.79 18.89 13.46
N PHE A 715 -26.59 17.63 13.04
CA PHE A 715 -25.41 16.85 13.41
C PHE A 715 -24.10 17.54 12.99
N ILE A 716 -24.05 18.05 11.76
CA ILE A 716 -22.85 18.71 11.20
C ILE A 716 -22.58 20.04 11.91
N GLU A 717 -23.61 20.86 12.11
CA GLU A 717 -23.47 22.16 12.78
C GLU A 717 -23.02 21.98 14.24
N GLN A 718 -23.54 20.97 14.95
CA GLN A 718 -23.06 20.62 16.29
C GLN A 718 -21.60 20.15 16.29
N ALA A 719 -21.21 19.31 15.32
CA ALA A 719 -19.83 18.83 15.19
C ALA A 719 -18.84 19.98 14.94
N LEU A 720 -19.20 20.93 14.07
CA LEU A 720 -18.40 22.12 13.78
C LEU A 720 -18.32 23.08 14.97
N GLN A 721 -19.36 23.18 15.79
CA GLN A 721 -19.35 23.99 17.02
C GLN A 721 -18.46 23.39 18.12
N GLN A 722 -18.37 22.07 18.19
CA GLN A 722 -17.69 21.35 19.28
C GLN A 722 -16.27 20.87 18.91
N GLY A 723 -15.90 20.92 17.64
CA GLY A 723 -14.58 20.52 17.17
C GLY A 723 -14.48 20.50 15.65
N ALA A 724 -14.56 19.31 15.04
CA ALA A 724 -14.42 19.13 13.60
C ALA A 724 -15.45 18.14 13.04
N PHE A 725 -15.82 18.34 11.79
CA PHE A 725 -16.67 17.44 11.02
C PHE A 725 -15.89 16.83 9.85
N TYR A 726 -16.12 15.55 9.59
CA TYR A 726 -15.66 14.87 8.38
C TYR A 726 -16.81 14.12 7.73
N SER A 727 -16.88 14.18 6.40
CA SER A 727 -17.69 13.29 5.57
C SER A 727 -16.74 12.43 4.76
N VAL A 728 -16.84 11.11 4.92
CA VAL A 728 -15.94 10.16 4.27
C VAL A 728 -16.76 9.11 3.53
N ARG A 729 -16.58 9.04 2.22
CA ARG A 729 -17.05 7.91 1.42
C ARG A 729 -16.12 6.72 1.62
N VAL A 730 -16.71 5.59 1.98
CA VAL A 730 -16.04 4.29 2.11
C VAL A 730 -16.50 3.42 0.95
N GLY A 731 -15.58 3.16 0.02
CA GLY A 731 -15.77 2.14 -1.02
C GLY A 731 -15.13 0.82 -0.61
N ILE A 732 -15.73 -0.32 -0.93
CA ILE A 732 -15.17 -1.65 -0.67
C ILE A 732 -15.31 -2.56 -1.89
N SER A 733 -14.24 -3.27 -2.23
CA SER A 733 -14.18 -4.23 -3.33
C SER A 733 -13.52 -5.54 -2.89
N ARG A 734 -13.93 -6.64 -3.50
CA ARG A 734 -13.30 -7.94 -3.27
C ARG A 734 -12.02 -8.09 -4.10
N THR A 735 -10.96 -8.58 -3.45
CA THR A 735 -9.68 -8.85 -4.13
C THR A 735 -9.70 -10.19 -4.86
N GLY A 736 -8.92 -10.26 -5.93
CA GLY A 736 -8.56 -11.52 -6.55
C GLY A 736 -7.31 -12.14 -5.91
N ARG A 737 -6.71 -13.11 -6.59
CA ARG A 737 -5.41 -13.67 -6.19
C ARG A 737 -4.31 -12.60 -6.32
N PRO A 738 -3.27 -12.64 -5.47
CA PRO A 738 -2.10 -11.79 -5.64
C PRO A 738 -1.41 -12.09 -6.99
N ASP A 739 -0.96 -11.05 -7.69
CA ASP A 739 -0.16 -11.21 -8.91
C ASP A 739 1.31 -11.47 -8.53
N THR A 740 1.60 -12.72 -8.21
CA THR A 740 2.95 -13.16 -7.84
C THR A 740 3.95 -13.02 -8.99
N ASN A 741 3.50 -12.99 -10.26
CA ASN A 741 4.39 -12.80 -11.41
C ASN A 741 4.98 -11.39 -11.43
N PHE A 742 4.19 -10.37 -11.05
CA PHE A 742 4.65 -8.98 -11.01
C PHE A 742 5.79 -8.74 -10.00
N ILE A 743 5.83 -9.55 -8.93
CA ILE A 743 6.84 -9.49 -7.86
C ILE A 743 7.79 -10.70 -7.86
N ALA A 744 7.76 -11.53 -8.92
CA ALA A 744 8.49 -12.80 -8.95
C ALA A 744 10.00 -12.60 -8.81
N ASN A 745 10.57 -11.58 -9.46
CA ASN A 745 12.01 -11.31 -9.39
C ASN A 745 12.46 -10.98 -7.96
N GLU A 746 11.69 -10.17 -7.24
CA GLU A 746 11.95 -9.86 -5.83
C GLU A 746 11.76 -11.09 -4.96
N LEU A 747 10.66 -11.83 -5.13
CA LEU A 747 10.38 -13.05 -4.36
C LEU A 747 11.44 -14.12 -4.54
N ASP A 748 11.86 -14.42 -5.78
CA ASP A 748 12.88 -15.40 -6.10
C ASP A 748 14.23 -15.03 -5.49
N TYR A 749 14.58 -13.73 -5.50
CA TYR A 749 15.80 -13.26 -4.87
C TYR A 749 15.71 -13.39 -3.33
N VAL A 750 14.59 -12.98 -2.72
CA VAL A 750 14.38 -13.12 -1.27
C VAL A 750 14.45 -14.59 -0.86
N ALA A 751 13.83 -15.50 -1.62
CA ALA A 751 13.79 -16.92 -1.32
C ALA A 751 15.19 -17.56 -1.29
N LYS A 752 16.13 -17.10 -2.13
CA LYS A 752 17.53 -17.55 -2.14
C LYS A 752 18.28 -17.30 -0.83
N PHE A 753 17.96 -16.22 -0.11
CA PHE A 753 18.66 -15.82 1.11
C PHE A 753 17.83 -15.94 2.39
N ALA A 754 16.49 -15.96 2.29
CA ALA A 754 15.56 -15.98 3.42
C ALA A 754 14.22 -16.62 3.05
N ILE A 755 14.20 -17.93 2.79
CA ILE A 755 13.00 -18.67 2.36
C ILE A 755 11.78 -18.48 3.29
N HIS A 756 11.99 -18.46 4.61
CA HIS A 756 10.91 -18.25 5.57
C HIS A 756 10.27 -16.86 5.46
N LYS A 757 11.06 -15.83 5.10
CA LYS A 757 10.53 -14.48 4.88
C LYS A 757 9.76 -14.37 3.56
N ALA A 758 10.21 -15.06 2.51
CA ALA A 758 9.48 -15.15 1.25
C ALA A 758 8.12 -15.84 1.43
N ALA A 759 8.10 -17.00 2.10
CA ALA A 759 6.86 -17.72 2.40
C ALA A 759 5.89 -16.88 3.26
N LYS A 760 6.42 -16.14 4.24
CA LYS A 760 5.60 -15.25 5.06
C LYS A 760 5.00 -14.10 4.26
N LEU A 761 5.78 -13.46 3.40
CA LEU A 761 5.29 -12.40 2.50
C LEU A 761 4.19 -12.93 1.57
N GLU A 762 4.36 -14.13 1.02
CA GLU A 762 3.35 -14.77 0.20
C GLU A 762 2.06 -15.02 1.01
N GLU A 763 2.16 -15.62 2.20
CA GLU A 763 1.01 -15.81 3.11
C GLU A 763 0.29 -14.49 3.41
N ASP A 764 1.04 -13.43 3.70
CA ASP A 764 0.48 -12.11 4.02
C ASP A 764 -0.28 -11.52 2.82
N LEU A 765 0.26 -11.62 1.61
CA LEU A 765 -0.44 -11.18 0.39
C LEU A 765 -1.67 -12.03 0.08
N TRP A 766 -1.60 -13.36 0.25
CA TRP A 766 -2.75 -14.26 0.08
C TRP A 766 -3.86 -14.04 1.10
N SER A 767 -3.52 -13.50 2.27
CA SER A 767 -4.51 -13.22 3.30
C SER A 767 -5.39 -12.00 2.98
N VAL A 768 -5.03 -11.16 2.01
CA VAL A 768 -5.82 -9.98 1.62
C VAL A 768 -7.09 -10.43 0.89
N ILE A 769 -8.25 -10.16 1.48
CA ILE A 769 -9.57 -10.56 0.95
C ILE A 769 -10.41 -9.38 0.41
N GLY A 770 -10.04 -8.15 0.77
CA GLY A 770 -10.76 -6.95 0.38
C GLY A 770 -9.87 -5.72 0.38
N VAL A 771 -10.20 -4.79 -0.52
CA VAL A 771 -9.59 -3.47 -0.63
C VAL A 771 -10.69 -2.44 -0.49
N GLY A 772 -10.58 -1.60 0.52
CA GLY A 772 -11.38 -0.40 0.66
C GLY A 772 -10.68 0.84 0.13
N GLU A 773 -11.45 1.88 -0.16
CA GLU A 773 -10.97 3.20 -0.54
C GLU A 773 -11.71 4.25 0.30
N LEU A 774 -10.97 5.11 1.00
CA LEU A 774 -11.52 6.23 1.75
C LEU A 774 -11.33 7.51 0.97
N THR A 775 -12.44 8.19 0.72
CA THR A 775 -12.49 9.44 -0.05
C THR A 775 -13.13 10.53 0.79
N ASP A 776 -12.40 11.62 1.01
CA ASP A 776 -12.93 12.79 1.71
C ASP A 776 -13.97 13.53 0.83
N THR A 777 -15.21 13.56 1.31
CA THR A 777 -16.35 14.25 0.70
C THR A 777 -16.81 15.47 1.52
N THR A 778 -16.07 15.86 2.57
CA THR A 778 -16.47 16.91 3.53
C THR A 778 -16.88 18.20 2.85
N ALA A 779 -16.05 18.75 1.97
CA ALA A 779 -16.36 19.98 1.25
C ALA A 779 -17.62 19.86 0.36
N ALA A 780 -17.81 18.72 -0.30
CA ALA A 780 -18.99 18.48 -1.13
C ALA A 780 -20.27 18.37 -0.29
N THR A 781 -20.18 17.71 0.87
CA THR A 781 -21.29 17.54 1.83
C THR A 781 -21.71 18.88 2.44
N LEU A 782 -20.75 19.70 2.88
CA LEU A 782 -21.03 21.04 3.42
C LEU A 782 -21.73 21.93 2.37
N LEU A 783 -21.20 21.94 1.14
CA LEU A 783 -21.79 22.73 0.05
C LEU A 783 -23.18 22.22 -0.36
N ARG A 784 -23.36 20.90 -0.47
CA ARG A 784 -24.66 20.26 -0.76
C ARG A 784 -25.71 20.68 0.26
N LEU A 785 -25.35 20.70 1.54
CA LEU A 785 -26.26 21.03 2.62
C LEU A 785 -26.36 22.53 2.91
N GLY A 786 -25.66 23.40 2.19
CA GLY A 786 -25.69 24.85 2.41
C GLY A 786 -25.14 25.26 3.78
N ILE A 787 -24.10 24.56 4.26
CA ILE A 787 -23.37 24.88 5.50
C ILE A 787 -22.05 25.54 5.09
N THR A 788 -21.82 26.74 5.60
CA THR A 788 -20.53 27.43 5.45
C THR A 788 -19.65 27.04 6.62
N ASP A 789 -18.46 26.52 6.34
CA ASP A 789 -17.48 26.20 7.37
C ASP A 789 -17.05 27.51 8.06
N PRO A 790 -17.21 27.65 9.39
CA PRO A 790 -16.79 28.85 10.11
C PRO A 790 -15.25 29.07 10.11
N ILE A 791 -14.46 28.14 9.56
CA ILE A 791 -12.98 28.15 9.57
C ILE A 791 -12.40 28.22 8.15
N ILE A 792 -13.04 28.93 7.21
CA ILE A 792 -12.40 29.37 5.95
C ILE A 792 -11.58 30.63 6.16
#